data_AF-A0A944A9Y5-F1
#
_entry.id   AF-A0A944A9Y5-F1
#
_cell.length_a   1.000
_cell.length_b   1.000
_cell.length_c   1.000
_cell.angle_alpha   90.00
_cell.angle_beta   90.00
_cell.angle_gamma   90.00
#
_symmetry.space_group_name_H-M   'P 1'
#
loop_
_entity.id
_entity.type
_entity.pdbx_description
1 polymer ?
#
loop_
_entity_poly.entity_id
_entity_poly.type
_entity_poly.pdbx_seq_one_letter_code
_entity_poly.pdbx_strand_id
1 'polypeptide(L)'
;MAKNIDYRLGLDLGTNSIGWAVYSIDKDKKPNSLIDMGVRIFSDGRNPKTKEPLAVERRIARGIRRQNYRRKLRRKQTFRILQKEGLFPNSKEECLALKKLNPYELRIKALDSKLEPFELGRVLFNLSVRRGFKSNRKDGTREDVSEKETKGGNLSQSQMCNELLKAMLASGCRTIGEFLWNNKDENEGIRFVPGRTNYYPLRQLYVEEFNLIKQKQEKYFKNIDWNSIYESIFNQRPLKPQERGRCQYMPENERSYKAFPSSEKIRVLQEIRNLNYQTGEGKVLPLTEEQEDKLISILYNQATVKFDAMKKKLELTPDCTFNLEDKSRTGLNGCPTSVKLRNEKCFGKLWDELSLEEQDEIVEKLIVAEEDSEVLEMLSKYALTDEQKSCITNIVLVSGTTMLCKEVTQAIVKKMEDKVTRPVFSAAVQMLGYKYADQTVEKYDTLPYYGKVLVGSTIGIKADAPEEKPELKYGKISNPTVHVALNQTRTVVNCIIKEYGKPKQIVVELSRDLKNSREAKDRILREQSQNAKRNEVINKNLSDAYKIEHPSRIDRLKFRLWEELGVETLSRKCIYCGKNISGAELFTKNIEIEHILPFSRTLLDSESNLTIAHSSCNAFKKERSPFEAFSSNPKGFNWAEILARANCLRNPVKRSRFAVNAMENFEEDSKFIARQLTDNAYLSKSALKYLKSICDDVWSVNGGMTKLLRDKWDIDSILKRKIGDKEAAHFNLKPEQVGTYRKNRYDHRHHALDASVIALVDRSMVSEISHLNSIRQKNGIEVPQMPVLRTELVDKVKRIVPSFKPDHGIQGKLSKETLLGKIKLPSDGSEVYVTREIIESFKSVKDLESIVDEKIKRDLLEYVKNAPVSFEKAVLDYATEKRIKKLRCINRVQTPIVIAGDVPRYLAPDDYFSAIIWQVPPKKEGAGPTYQAQYIRRDELDARGNVKKSVIENGKPHPVAKNMGMIHKGDYLEFTENGKSYLCRIAGYAATSNKLDYRPICSVTNCADWLISTADGMTEPCWKMQKTQNWISVNILFGIKNARFVTVNPIGRIFKNKP
;
A
#
# COMPACT_ATOMS: atom_id res chain seq x y z
N MET A 1 -43.52 -9.66 -5.05
CA MET A 1 -43.55 -8.94 -6.32
C MET A 1 -42.82 -7.62 -6.13
N ALA A 2 -41.85 -7.27 -6.98
CA ALA A 2 -41.15 -5.99 -6.88
C ALA A 2 -42.16 -4.84 -7.10
N LYS A 3 -42.09 -3.78 -6.30
CA LYS A 3 -42.89 -2.58 -6.57
C LYS A 3 -42.29 -1.92 -7.80
N ASN A 4 -42.97 -2.00 -8.94
CA ASN A 4 -42.50 -1.39 -10.19
C ASN A 4 -42.72 0.13 -10.08
N ILE A 5 -41.73 0.84 -9.56
CA ILE A 5 -41.76 2.29 -9.34
C ILE A 5 -40.73 2.91 -10.27
N ASP A 6 -41.08 4.01 -10.95
CA ASP A 6 -40.08 4.81 -11.63
C ASP A 6 -39.31 5.62 -10.59
N TYR A 7 -38.01 5.33 -10.47
CA TYR A 7 -37.19 5.92 -9.42
C TYR A 7 -35.79 6.34 -9.88
N ARG A 8 -35.24 7.30 -9.13
CA ARG A 8 -33.85 7.75 -9.19
C ARG A 8 -33.10 7.22 -7.96
N LEU A 9 -31.91 6.67 -8.21
CA LEU A 9 -30.99 6.18 -7.19
C LEU A 9 -29.83 7.16 -6.99
N GLY A 10 -29.72 7.75 -5.81
CA GLY A 10 -28.52 8.49 -5.39
C GLY A 10 -27.53 7.58 -4.68
N LEU A 11 -26.24 7.70 -4.99
CA LEU A 11 -25.15 6.94 -4.37
C LEU A 11 -24.02 7.86 -3.90
N ASP A 12 -23.76 7.85 -2.60
CA ASP A 12 -22.53 8.38 -1.99
C ASP A 12 -21.51 7.24 -1.88
N LEU A 13 -20.51 7.20 -2.77
CA LEU A 13 -19.52 6.13 -2.85
C LEU A 13 -18.22 6.53 -2.14
N GLY A 14 -18.00 5.96 -0.95
CA GLY A 14 -16.76 6.08 -0.19
C GLY A 14 -15.89 4.81 -0.23
N THR A 15 -14.64 4.95 0.20
CA THR A 15 -13.70 3.82 0.34
C THR A 15 -14.11 2.76 1.38
N ASN A 16 -14.99 3.11 2.32
CA ASN A 16 -15.43 2.25 3.44
C ASN A 16 -16.94 2.33 3.71
N SER A 17 -17.68 3.05 2.88
CA SER A 17 -19.13 3.22 3.02
C SER A 17 -19.80 3.48 1.67
N ILE A 18 -21.06 3.08 1.56
CA ILE A 18 -21.96 3.44 0.47
C ILE A 18 -23.24 3.97 1.09
N GLY A 19 -23.48 5.27 0.97
CA GLY A 19 -24.79 5.86 1.19
C GLY A 19 -25.66 5.65 -0.04
N TRP A 20 -26.95 5.37 0.15
CA TRP A 20 -27.89 5.24 -0.95
C TRP A 20 -29.26 5.82 -0.59
N ALA A 21 -29.95 6.39 -1.58
CA ALA A 21 -31.30 6.92 -1.45
C ALA A 21 -32.12 6.67 -2.73
N VAL A 22 -33.39 6.34 -2.57
CA VAL A 22 -34.36 6.01 -3.62
C VAL A 22 -35.46 7.04 -3.58
N TYR A 23 -35.58 7.83 -4.65
CA TYR A 23 -36.68 8.77 -4.83
C TYR A 23 -37.56 8.34 -5.98
N SER A 24 -38.89 8.35 -5.79
CA SER A 24 -39.80 8.24 -6.93
C SER A 24 -39.63 9.46 -7.83
N ILE A 25 -39.72 9.28 -9.13
CA ILE A 25 -39.66 10.38 -10.09
C ILE A 25 -40.97 10.50 -10.87
N ASP A 26 -41.29 11.72 -11.28
CA ASP A 26 -42.39 11.98 -12.20
C ASP A 26 -41.99 11.75 -13.68
N LYS A 27 -42.90 12.10 -14.61
CA LYS A 27 -42.66 11.97 -16.06
C LYS A 27 -41.50 12.84 -16.56
N ASP A 28 -41.24 13.97 -15.89
CA ASP A 28 -40.14 14.89 -16.20
C ASP A 28 -38.84 14.50 -15.46
N LYS A 29 -38.85 13.32 -14.82
CA LYS A 29 -37.76 12.77 -14.02
C LYS A 29 -37.41 13.63 -12.80
N LYS A 30 -38.30 14.47 -12.31
CA LYS A 30 -38.10 15.25 -11.08
C LYS A 30 -38.41 14.39 -9.84
N PRO A 31 -37.60 14.46 -8.77
CA PRO A 31 -37.88 13.76 -7.52
C PRO A 31 -39.21 14.21 -6.90
N ASN A 32 -40.06 13.26 -6.52
CA ASN A 32 -41.37 13.52 -5.92
C ASN A 32 -41.44 13.12 -4.43
N SER A 33 -41.02 11.90 -4.07
CA SER A 33 -41.12 11.39 -2.69
C SER A 33 -39.95 10.48 -2.31
N LEU A 34 -39.52 10.52 -1.05
CA LEU A 34 -38.45 9.66 -0.53
C LEU A 34 -38.98 8.25 -0.22
N ILE A 35 -38.69 7.30 -1.11
CA ILE A 35 -39.14 5.91 -0.96
C ILE A 35 -38.32 5.18 0.08
N ASP A 36 -36.99 5.26 0.01
CA ASP A 36 -36.11 4.60 0.96
C ASP A 36 -34.68 5.15 0.96
N MET A 37 -33.91 4.89 2.01
CA MET A 37 -32.50 5.24 2.10
C MET A 37 -31.77 4.36 3.12
N GLY A 38 -30.44 4.31 3.00
CA GLY A 38 -29.62 3.59 3.95
C GLY A 38 -28.14 3.77 3.75
N VAL A 39 -27.38 3.01 4.53
CA VAL A 39 -25.92 3.02 4.46
C VAL A 39 -25.37 1.60 4.61
N ARG A 40 -24.39 1.28 3.77
CA ARG A 40 -23.60 0.05 3.83
C ARG A 40 -22.16 0.38 4.22
N ILE A 41 -21.66 -0.18 5.29
CA ILE A 41 -20.32 -0.01 5.84
C ILE A 41 -19.47 -1.26 5.59
N PHE A 42 -18.21 -1.07 5.22
CA PHE A 42 -17.28 -2.17 4.95
C PHE A 42 -15.82 -1.72 5.20
N SER A 43 -14.91 -2.68 5.35
CA SER A 43 -13.47 -2.40 5.49
C SER A 43 -12.85 -1.96 4.15
N ASP A 44 -11.88 -1.06 4.18
CA ASP A 44 -11.15 -0.54 3.00
C ASP A 44 -10.22 -1.57 2.31
N GLY A 45 -10.17 -2.82 2.80
CA GLY A 45 -9.34 -3.92 2.29
C GLY A 45 -7.85 -3.75 2.61
N ARG A 46 -7.49 -2.85 3.53
CA ARG A 46 -6.12 -2.52 3.94
C ARG A 46 -5.94 -2.73 5.44
N ASN A 47 -4.69 -2.80 5.86
CA ASN A 47 -4.37 -2.83 7.29
C ASN A 47 -4.71 -1.45 7.91
N PRO A 48 -5.53 -1.37 8.98
CA PRO A 48 -5.93 -0.09 9.57
C PRO A 48 -4.77 0.78 10.06
N LYS A 49 -3.65 0.16 10.48
CA LYS A 49 -2.46 0.86 10.99
C LYS A 49 -1.51 1.27 9.88
N THR A 50 -1.11 0.33 9.03
CA THR A 50 -0.08 0.59 8.00
C THR A 50 -0.67 1.15 6.70
N LYS A 51 -1.99 1.03 6.49
CA LYS A 51 -2.72 1.35 5.24
C LYS A 51 -2.20 0.61 4.00
N GLU A 52 -1.27 -0.32 4.14
CA GLU A 52 -0.85 -1.23 3.08
C GLU A 52 -2.00 -2.19 2.73
N PRO A 53 -2.13 -2.63 1.46
CA PRO A 53 -3.03 -3.71 1.09
C PRO A 53 -2.78 -4.96 1.94
N LEU A 54 -3.83 -5.61 2.45
CA LEU A 54 -3.72 -6.86 3.21
C LEU A 54 -2.98 -7.97 2.43
N ALA A 55 -3.02 -7.91 1.10
CA ALA A 55 -2.30 -8.82 0.22
C ALA A 55 -0.77 -8.69 0.28
N VAL A 56 -0.22 -7.55 0.73
CA VAL A 56 1.24 -7.31 0.85
C VAL A 56 1.83 -8.20 1.94
N GLU A 57 1.29 -8.15 3.16
CA GLU A 57 1.73 -9.00 4.27
C GLU A 57 1.64 -10.49 3.90
N ARG A 58 0.54 -10.90 3.26
CA ARG A 58 0.37 -12.26 2.74
C ARG A 58 1.44 -12.64 1.71
N ARG A 59 1.79 -11.72 0.81
CA ARG A 59 2.82 -11.92 -0.23
C ARG A 59 4.20 -12.08 0.41
N ILE A 60 4.56 -11.25 1.38
CA ILE A 60 5.82 -11.31 2.13
C ILE A 60 5.93 -12.66 2.86
N ALA A 61 4.92 -13.02 3.66
CA ALA A 61 4.90 -14.28 4.39
C ALA A 61 4.98 -15.50 3.46
N ARG A 62 4.29 -15.47 2.32
CA ARG A 62 4.39 -16.51 1.27
C ARG A 62 5.79 -16.57 0.66
N GLY A 63 6.42 -15.43 0.43
CA GLY A 63 7.80 -15.32 -0.04
C GLY A 63 8.77 -16.01 0.93
N ILE A 64 8.69 -15.67 2.22
CA ILE A 64 9.51 -16.28 3.29
C ILE A 64 9.30 -17.79 3.35
N ARG A 65 8.05 -18.28 3.32
CA ARG A 65 7.75 -19.72 3.31
C ARG A 65 8.38 -20.43 2.12
N ARG A 66 8.26 -19.87 0.90
CA ARG A 66 8.87 -20.42 -0.31
C ARG A 66 10.40 -20.43 -0.21
N GLN A 67 11.01 -19.35 0.26
CA GLN A 67 12.46 -19.26 0.45
C GLN A 67 12.96 -20.31 1.46
N ASN A 68 12.28 -20.46 2.60
CA ASN A 68 12.62 -21.45 3.62
C ASN A 68 12.47 -22.88 3.11
N TYR A 69 11.35 -23.20 2.44
CA TYR A 69 11.14 -24.50 1.81
C TYR A 69 12.23 -24.82 0.79
N ARG A 70 12.50 -23.90 -0.15
CA ARG A 70 13.53 -24.08 -1.18
C ARG A 70 14.93 -24.22 -0.57
N ARG A 71 15.25 -23.45 0.47
CA ARG A 71 16.52 -23.56 1.21
C ARG A 71 16.66 -24.93 1.88
N LYS A 72 15.61 -25.45 2.52
CA LYS A 72 15.60 -26.78 3.15
C LYS A 72 15.73 -27.89 2.09
N LEU A 73 14.96 -27.80 1.01
CA LEU A 73 15.00 -28.77 -0.08
C LEU A 73 16.40 -28.84 -0.71
N ARG A 74 16.98 -27.68 -1.02
CA ARG A 74 18.33 -27.58 -1.56
C ARG A 74 19.35 -28.27 -0.66
N ARG A 75 19.40 -27.90 0.63
CA ARG A 75 20.34 -28.52 1.58
C ARG A 75 20.15 -30.03 1.66
N LYS A 76 18.90 -30.51 1.63
CA LYS A 76 18.60 -31.95 1.61
C LYS A 76 19.10 -32.62 0.33
N GLN A 77 18.95 -31.97 -0.83
CA GLN A 77 19.45 -32.47 -2.11
C GLN A 77 20.97 -32.50 -2.15
N THR A 78 21.65 -31.40 -1.80
CA THR A 78 23.11 -31.35 -1.71
C THR A 78 23.64 -32.39 -0.73
N PHE A 79 23.02 -32.54 0.45
CA PHE A 79 23.41 -33.58 1.41
C PHE A 79 23.35 -34.99 0.81
N ARG A 80 22.25 -35.33 0.11
CA ARG A 80 22.08 -36.65 -0.54
C ARG A 80 23.06 -36.87 -1.69
N ILE A 81 23.30 -35.84 -2.50
CA ILE A 81 24.28 -35.92 -3.59
C ILE A 81 25.66 -36.17 -2.99
N LEU A 82 26.07 -35.41 -1.97
CA LEU A 82 27.37 -35.63 -1.34
C LEU A 82 27.50 -37.03 -0.71
N GLN A 83 26.43 -37.60 -0.14
CA GLN A 83 26.46 -39.00 0.34
C GLN A 83 26.63 -39.99 -0.82
N LYS A 84 25.90 -39.80 -1.92
CA LYS A 84 26.00 -40.66 -3.11
C LYS A 84 27.41 -40.65 -3.70
N GLU A 85 28.05 -39.49 -3.74
CA GLU A 85 29.41 -39.31 -4.23
C GLU A 85 30.49 -39.73 -3.20
N GLY A 86 30.13 -40.30 -2.04
CA GLY A 86 31.07 -40.73 -1.01
C GLY A 86 31.74 -39.59 -0.22
N LEU A 87 31.24 -38.36 -0.35
CA LEU A 87 31.77 -37.15 0.31
C LEU A 87 31.05 -36.83 1.63
N PHE A 88 30.04 -37.61 2.02
CA PHE A 88 29.36 -37.47 3.32
C PHE A 88 29.09 -38.84 3.94
N PRO A 89 29.17 -38.95 5.28
CA PRO A 89 28.91 -40.22 5.96
C PRO A 89 27.42 -40.61 5.91
N ASN A 90 27.17 -41.92 5.97
CA ASN A 90 25.82 -42.49 6.05
C ASN A 90 25.31 -42.62 7.50
N SER A 91 26.21 -42.65 8.49
CA SER A 91 25.85 -42.72 9.92
C SER A 91 25.53 -41.33 10.49
N LYS A 92 24.67 -41.30 11.52
CA LYS A 92 24.26 -40.06 12.18
C LYS A 92 25.38 -39.52 13.07
N GLU A 93 26.14 -40.41 13.70
CA GLU A 93 27.23 -40.13 14.62
C GLU A 93 28.39 -39.44 13.90
N GLU A 94 28.83 -39.96 12.75
CA GLU A 94 29.87 -39.33 11.93
C GLU A 94 29.39 -37.99 11.34
N CYS A 95 28.11 -37.89 10.95
CA CYS A 95 27.51 -36.62 10.56
C CYS A 95 27.57 -35.57 11.69
N LEU A 96 27.43 -35.99 12.95
CA LEU A 96 27.55 -35.10 14.12
C LEU A 96 29.00 -34.73 14.39
N ALA A 97 29.94 -35.66 14.24
CA ALA A 97 31.37 -35.39 14.32
C ALA A 97 31.80 -34.34 13.26
N LEU A 98 31.33 -34.50 12.02
CA LEU A 98 31.65 -33.58 10.93
C LEU A 98 31.14 -32.15 11.15
N LYS A 99 30.06 -31.97 11.93
CA LYS A 99 29.55 -30.64 12.28
C LYS A 99 30.51 -29.85 13.17
N LYS A 100 31.39 -30.52 13.93
CA LYS A 100 32.38 -29.89 14.81
C LYS A 100 33.50 -29.21 14.00
N LEU A 101 33.79 -29.69 12.79
CA LEU A 101 34.79 -29.09 11.92
C LEU A 101 34.36 -27.71 11.40
N ASN A 102 35.31 -26.77 11.42
CA ASN A 102 35.10 -25.42 10.93
C ASN A 102 35.14 -25.39 9.39
N PRO A 103 34.02 -25.09 8.72
CA PRO A 103 33.98 -25.14 7.27
C PRO A 103 34.78 -24.03 6.59
N TYR A 104 35.10 -22.91 7.27
CA TYR A 104 35.88 -21.82 6.68
C TYR A 104 37.37 -22.12 6.65
N GLU A 105 37.89 -22.76 7.69
CA GLU A 105 39.25 -23.27 7.73
C GLU A 105 39.46 -24.35 6.65
N LEU A 106 38.54 -25.31 6.56
CA LEU A 106 38.60 -26.35 5.53
C LEU A 106 38.49 -25.78 4.11
N ARG A 107 37.74 -24.69 3.91
CA ARG A 107 37.65 -24.01 2.60
C ARG A 107 39.00 -23.46 2.13
N ILE A 108 39.85 -23.01 3.03
CA ILE A 108 41.20 -22.54 2.72
C ILE A 108 42.12 -23.74 2.48
N LYS A 109 42.10 -24.72 3.39
CA LYS A 109 42.91 -25.95 3.25
C LYS A 109 42.65 -26.65 1.91
N ALA A 110 41.42 -26.60 1.39
CA ALA A 110 41.03 -27.12 0.07
C ALA A 110 41.72 -26.44 -1.12
N LEU A 111 42.24 -25.23 -0.98
CA LEU A 111 42.97 -24.51 -2.02
C LEU A 111 44.43 -24.94 -2.11
N ASP A 112 44.99 -25.41 -0.99
CA ASP A 112 46.43 -25.62 -0.82
C ASP A 112 46.82 -27.11 -0.76
N SER A 113 45.93 -27.98 -0.27
CA SER A 113 46.24 -29.39 -0.01
C SER A 113 45.04 -30.32 -0.25
N LYS A 114 45.30 -31.63 -0.41
CA LYS A 114 44.25 -32.65 -0.49
C LYS A 114 43.45 -32.68 0.82
N LEU A 115 42.13 -32.62 0.73
CA LEU A 115 41.23 -32.86 1.86
C LEU A 115 40.84 -34.34 1.97
N GLU A 116 40.40 -34.75 3.16
CA GLU A 116 39.69 -36.01 3.31
C GLU A 116 38.28 -35.94 2.68
N PRO A 117 37.70 -37.06 2.21
CA PRO A 117 36.41 -37.06 1.50
C PRO A 117 35.30 -36.30 2.24
N PHE A 118 35.17 -36.53 3.55
CA PHE A 118 34.13 -35.90 4.37
C PHE A 118 34.45 -34.43 4.70
N GLU A 119 35.73 -34.06 4.76
CA GLU A 119 36.14 -32.65 4.88
C GLU A 119 35.76 -31.87 3.62
N LEU A 120 36.01 -32.44 2.43
CA LEU A 120 35.60 -31.86 1.15
C LEU A 120 34.08 -31.73 1.08
N GLY A 121 33.34 -32.77 1.48
CA GLY A 121 31.89 -32.68 1.59
C GLY A 121 31.45 -31.54 2.51
N ARG A 122 32.05 -31.40 3.70
CA ARG A 122 31.73 -30.33 4.66
C ARG A 122 31.90 -28.93 4.05
N VAL A 123 32.93 -28.73 3.23
CA VAL A 123 33.17 -27.50 2.46
C VAL A 123 32.05 -27.25 1.45
N LEU A 124 31.75 -28.23 0.58
CA LEU A 124 30.73 -28.10 -0.47
C LEU A 124 29.32 -27.90 0.11
N PHE A 125 29.00 -28.59 1.21
CA PHE A 125 27.74 -28.40 1.92
C PHE A 125 27.64 -26.98 2.51
N ASN A 126 28.74 -26.40 2.99
CA ASN A 126 28.74 -25.02 3.51
C ASN A 126 28.38 -23.99 2.42
N LEU A 127 28.87 -24.18 1.18
CA LEU A 127 28.48 -23.34 0.04
C LEU A 127 26.97 -23.45 -0.26
N SER A 128 26.36 -24.63 -0.09
CA SER A 128 24.89 -24.78 -0.22
C SER A 128 24.09 -24.01 0.85
N VAL A 129 24.69 -23.80 2.03
CA VAL A 129 24.09 -23.06 3.15
C VAL A 129 24.14 -21.56 2.86
N ARG A 130 25.22 -21.07 2.25
CA ARG A 130 25.52 -19.66 1.92
C ARG A 130 26.07 -19.55 0.49
N ARG A 131 25.22 -19.21 -0.47
CA ARG A 131 25.54 -19.19 -1.92
C ARG A 131 25.51 -17.81 -2.58
N GLY A 132 25.62 -16.75 -1.76
CA GLY A 132 25.54 -15.36 -2.21
C GLY A 132 24.21 -14.96 -2.88
N PHE A 133 24.15 -13.71 -3.32
CA PHE A 133 23.04 -13.13 -4.06
C PHE A 133 23.31 -13.16 -5.57
N LYS A 134 22.38 -13.68 -6.36
CA LYS A 134 22.46 -13.60 -7.83
C LYS A 134 21.80 -12.28 -8.23
N SER A 135 22.60 -11.39 -8.82
CA SER A 135 22.11 -10.17 -9.44
C SER A 135 21.39 -10.52 -10.73
N ASN A 136 20.28 -9.83 -11.02
CA ASN A 136 19.56 -9.99 -12.27
C ASN A 136 19.45 -8.62 -12.97
N ARG A 137 19.33 -8.59 -14.31
CA ARG A 137 19.18 -7.35 -15.11
C ARG A 137 18.09 -6.42 -14.59
N LYS A 138 16.99 -7.02 -14.14
CA LYS A 138 15.79 -6.31 -13.62
C LYS A 138 15.99 -5.62 -12.28
N ASP A 139 17.11 -5.81 -11.59
CA ASP A 139 17.36 -5.12 -10.33
C ASP A 139 17.79 -3.65 -10.55
N GLY A 140 18.24 -3.27 -11.76
CA GLY A 140 18.54 -1.87 -12.15
C GLY A 140 17.34 -1.08 -12.70
N THR A 141 16.27 -1.74 -13.14
CA THR A 141 15.08 -1.12 -13.81
C THR A 141 13.90 -0.83 -12.88
N ARG A 142 13.98 -1.25 -11.60
CA ARG A 142 12.87 -1.08 -10.65
C ARG A 142 12.87 0.33 -10.07
N GLU A 143 12.13 1.24 -10.69
CA GLU A 143 11.73 2.52 -10.08
C GLU A 143 11.04 2.32 -8.71
N ASP A 144 10.44 1.14 -8.48
CA ASP A 144 9.66 0.81 -7.26
C ASP A 144 10.46 0.06 -6.16
N VAL A 145 11.74 -0.27 -6.35
CA VAL A 145 12.52 -1.03 -5.34
C VAL A 145 13.68 -0.22 -4.73
N SER A 146 13.85 1.05 -5.10
CA SER A 146 14.76 1.94 -4.39
C SER A 146 14.28 2.33 -2.98
N GLU A 147 13.02 2.08 -2.59
CA GLU A 147 12.49 2.50 -1.28
C GLU A 147 11.51 1.52 -0.63
N LYS A 148 12.00 0.39 -0.14
CA LYS A 148 11.62 0.01 1.23
C LYS A 148 12.81 0.30 2.11
N GLU A 149 12.76 1.46 2.75
CA GLU A 149 13.57 1.86 3.89
C GLU A 149 14.05 0.65 4.69
N THR A 150 15.30 0.24 4.47
CA THR A 150 16.07 -0.31 5.58
C THR A 150 16.37 0.86 6.50
N LYS A 151 15.54 1.05 7.52
CA LYS A 151 15.86 1.88 8.69
C LYS A 151 17.31 1.58 9.10
N GLY A 152 18.20 2.56 8.93
CA GLY A 152 19.61 2.51 9.30
C GLY A 152 20.58 2.42 8.12
N GLY A 153 21.12 3.55 7.67
CA GLY A 153 22.54 3.76 7.32
C GLY A 153 23.29 2.75 6.42
N ASN A 154 22.64 1.89 5.63
CA ASN A 154 23.29 0.82 4.86
C ASN A 154 23.47 1.16 3.37
N LEU A 155 24.54 0.63 2.76
CA LEU A 155 24.93 0.95 1.37
C LEU A 155 23.86 0.34 0.47
N SER A 156 23.64 0.87 -0.73
CA SER A 156 22.79 0.14 -1.68
C SER A 156 23.37 -1.26 -1.87
N GLN A 157 22.52 -2.25 -2.13
CA GLN A 157 22.98 -3.62 -2.25
C GLN A 157 24.09 -3.76 -3.33
N SER A 158 23.99 -3.00 -4.42
CA SER A 158 25.02 -2.90 -5.46
C SER A 158 26.31 -2.28 -4.94
N GLN A 159 26.22 -1.16 -4.21
CA GLN A 159 27.39 -0.54 -3.57
C GLN A 159 28.07 -1.48 -2.58
N MET A 160 27.31 -2.22 -1.75
CA MET A 160 27.86 -3.22 -0.82
C MET A 160 28.58 -4.37 -1.55
N CYS A 161 28.12 -4.74 -2.75
CA CYS A 161 28.80 -5.73 -3.58
C CYS A 161 30.12 -5.16 -4.09
N ASN A 162 30.11 -3.93 -4.62
CA ASN A 162 31.31 -3.27 -5.15
C ASN A 162 32.37 -3.01 -4.07
N GLU A 163 31.95 -2.57 -2.88
CA GLU A 163 32.88 -2.36 -1.76
C GLU A 163 33.48 -3.68 -1.27
N LEU A 164 32.72 -4.78 -1.28
CA LEU A 164 33.28 -6.10 -0.98
C LEU A 164 34.30 -6.53 -2.05
N LEU A 165 34.00 -6.32 -3.34
CA LEU A 165 34.93 -6.64 -4.42
C LEU A 165 36.25 -5.86 -4.27
N LYS A 166 36.17 -4.56 -4.02
CA LYS A 166 37.36 -3.73 -3.76
C LYS A 166 38.14 -4.22 -2.54
N ALA A 167 37.45 -4.53 -1.44
CA ALA A 167 38.10 -5.01 -0.22
C ALA A 167 38.79 -6.36 -0.44
N MET A 168 38.17 -7.28 -1.18
CA MET A 168 38.78 -8.56 -1.55
C MET A 168 40.02 -8.35 -2.42
N LEU A 169 39.94 -7.51 -3.45
CA LEU A 169 41.07 -7.16 -4.30
C LEU A 169 42.23 -6.56 -3.50
N ALA A 170 41.93 -5.59 -2.62
CA ALA A 170 42.93 -4.95 -1.77
C ALA A 170 43.57 -5.91 -0.76
N SER A 171 42.82 -6.90 -0.27
CA SER A 171 43.31 -7.90 0.69
C SER A 171 44.19 -8.99 0.06
N GLY A 172 44.23 -9.11 -1.26
CA GLY A 172 44.91 -10.21 -1.96
C GLY A 172 44.33 -11.61 -1.72
N CYS A 173 43.17 -11.73 -1.06
CA CYS A 173 42.53 -13.02 -0.80
C CYS A 173 42.02 -13.67 -2.10
N ARG A 174 42.25 -14.97 -2.27
CA ARG A 174 41.90 -15.73 -3.49
C ARG A 174 40.41 -16.00 -3.60
N THR A 175 39.74 -16.19 -2.46
CA THR A 175 38.33 -16.56 -2.38
C THR A 175 37.59 -15.82 -1.28
N ILE A 176 36.25 -15.78 -1.37
CA ILE A 176 35.41 -15.18 -0.32
C ILE A 176 35.50 -15.95 1.01
N GLY A 177 35.77 -17.26 0.99
CA GLY A 177 36.00 -18.05 2.21
C GLY A 177 37.25 -17.64 2.95
N GLU A 178 38.34 -17.45 2.21
CA GLU A 178 39.62 -16.97 2.73
C GLU A 178 39.48 -15.54 3.29
N PHE A 179 38.83 -14.64 2.56
CA PHE A 179 38.54 -13.29 3.03
C PHE A 179 37.76 -13.29 4.36
N LEU A 180 36.70 -14.10 4.47
CA LEU A 180 35.89 -14.20 5.69
C LEU A 180 36.67 -14.78 6.88
N TRP A 181 37.56 -15.74 6.63
CA TRP A 181 38.37 -16.36 7.69
C TRP A 181 39.46 -15.42 8.22
N ASN A 182 40.08 -14.66 7.33
CA ASN A 182 41.15 -13.73 7.66
C ASN A 182 40.60 -12.50 8.38
N ASN A 183 39.38 -12.07 8.06
CA ASN A 183 38.70 -10.93 8.68
C ASN A 183 37.70 -11.34 9.78
N LYS A 184 37.93 -12.48 10.44
CA LYS A 184 37.04 -12.93 11.52
C LYS A 184 37.26 -12.11 12.79
N ASP A 185 36.16 -11.68 13.39
CA ASP A 185 36.15 -11.10 14.73
C ASP A 185 35.68 -12.16 15.74
N GLU A 186 36.46 -12.40 16.80
CA GLU A 186 36.14 -13.39 17.83
C GLU A 186 34.86 -13.05 18.61
N ASN A 187 34.52 -11.76 18.72
CA ASN A 187 33.33 -11.24 19.41
C ASN A 187 32.12 -11.10 18.48
N GLU A 188 32.32 -10.87 17.17
CA GLU A 188 31.22 -10.64 16.22
C GLU A 188 30.90 -11.83 15.28
N GLY A 189 31.84 -12.76 15.14
CA GLY A 189 31.75 -13.97 14.31
C GLY A 189 32.07 -13.75 12.82
N ILE A 190 32.27 -14.85 12.09
CA ILE A 190 32.77 -14.89 10.69
C ILE A 190 31.73 -14.43 9.63
N ARG A 191 30.55 -13.92 10.02
CA ARG A 191 29.43 -13.70 9.07
C ARG A 191 29.20 -12.23 8.80
N PHE A 192 28.97 -11.87 7.53
CA PHE A 192 28.33 -10.60 7.21
C PHE A 192 26.94 -10.54 7.83
N VAL A 193 26.73 -9.57 8.72
CA VAL A 193 25.45 -9.32 9.38
C VAL A 193 24.99 -7.92 8.96
N PRO A 194 23.77 -7.79 8.38
CA PRO A 194 23.21 -6.49 8.04
C PRO A 194 23.20 -5.55 9.25
N GLY A 195 23.71 -4.33 9.08
CA GLY A 195 23.88 -3.33 10.15
C GLY A 195 25.17 -3.46 10.97
N ARG A 196 25.98 -4.51 10.78
CA ARG A 196 27.36 -4.61 11.31
C ARG A 196 28.41 -4.43 10.22
N THR A 197 28.17 -5.02 9.05
CA THR A 197 29.11 -4.99 7.92
C THR A 197 28.49 -4.29 6.72
N ASN A 198 29.29 -3.48 6.01
CA ASN A 198 28.90 -2.82 4.76
C ASN A 198 29.07 -3.72 3.52
N TYR A 199 29.21 -5.03 3.69
CA TYR A 199 29.44 -5.99 2.62
C TYR A 199 28.23 -6.86 2.30
N TYR A 200 28.06 -7.16 1.02
CA TYR A 200 27.00 -8.04 0.55
C TYR A 200 27.53 -8.94 -0.59
N PRO A 201 27.65 -10.25 -0.38
CA PRO A 201 28.37 -11.10 -1.33
C PRO A 201 27.53 -11.55 -2.52
N LEU A 202 28.06 -11.35 -3.72
CA LEU A 202 27.51 -11.87 -4.97
C LEU A 202 27.65 -13.39 -5.03
N ARG A 203 26.73 -14.04 -5.74
CA ARG A 203 26.77 -15.48 -6.01
C ARG A 203 28.02 -15.87 -6.79
N GLN A 204 28.45 -14.97 -7.69
CA GLN A 204 29.63 -15.15 -8.52
C GLN A 204 30.89 -15.46 -7.69
N LEU A 205 31.10 -14.74 -6.57
CA LEU A 205 32.23 -15.00 -5.66
C LEU A 205 32.23 -16.42 -5.06
N TYR A 206 31.06 -16.98 -4.81
CA TYR A 206 30.95 -18.37 -4.32
C TYR A 206 31.10 -19.39 -5.44
N VAL A 207 30.71 -19.04 -6.67
CA VAL A 207 30.92 -19.87 -7.86
C VAL A 207 32.41 -19.93 -8.19
N GLU A 208 33.12 -18.81 -8.14
CA GLU A 208 34.57 -18.73 -8.33
C GLU A 208 35.31 -19.55 -7.28
N GLU A 209 34.93 -19.41 -6.00
CA GLU A 209 35.48 -20.24 -4.92
C GLU A 209 35.23 -21.74 -5.15
N PHE A 210 34.01 -22.13 -5.56
CA PHE A 210 33.70 -23.52 -5.90
C PHE A 210 34.59 -24.03 -7.04
N ASN A 211 34.78 -23.24 -8.10
CA ASN A 211 35.58 -23.62 -9.25
C ASN A 211 37.06 -23.77 -8.90
N LEU A 212 37.61 -22.88 -8.06
CA LEU A 212 38.99 -22.99 -7.57
C LEU A 212 39.19 -24.23 -6.69
N ILE A 213 38.24 -24.51 -5.79
CA ILE A 213 38.26 -25.73 -4.98
C ILE A 213 38.17 -26.97 -5.88
N LYS A 214 37.25 -26.99 -6.85
CA LYS A 214 37.12 -28.08 -7.82
C LYS A 214 38.45 -28.30 -8.54
N GLN A 215 39.03 -27.25 -9.13
CA GLN A 215 40.29 -27.33 -9.87
C GLN A 215 41.43 -27.96 -9.04
N LYS A 216 41.51 -27.64 -7.74
CA LYS A 216 42.55 -28.17 -6.84
C LYS A 216 42.26 -29.59 -6.35
N GLN A 217 40.99 -29.93 -6.12
CA GLN A 217 40.60 -31.21 -5.51
C GLN A 217 40.28 -32.31 -6.54
N GLU A 218 39.82 -31.97 -7.74
CA GLU A 218 39.37 -32.92 -8.78
C GLU A 218 40.46 -33.92 -9.19
N LYS A 219 41.74 -33.53 -9.14
CA LYS A 219 42.88 -34.46 -9.35
C LYS A 219 42.94 -35.61 -8.34
N TYR A 220 42.44 -35.41 -7.12
CA TYR A 220 42.39 -36.41 -6.06
C TYR A 220 41.03 -37.14 -6.00
N PHE A 221 40.00 -36.57 -6.60
CA PHE A 221 38.60 -37.03 -6.54
C PHE A 221 38.00 -37.14 -7.95
N LYS A 222 38.53 -38.07 -8.77
CA LYS A 222 38.23 -38.16 -10.22
C LYS A 222 36.81 -38.68 -10.56
N ASN A 223 36.20 -39.47 -9.68
CA ASN A 223 34.91 -40.13 -9.93
C ASN A 223 33.71 -39.37 -9.36
N ILE A 224 33.86 -38.06 -9.10
CA ILE A 224 32.82 -37.21 -8.52
C ILE A 224 32.08 -36.45 -9.62
N ASP A 225 30.75 -36.47 -9.60
CA ASP A 225 29.93 -35.61 -10.46
C ASP A 225 29.88 -34.16 -9.92
N TRP A 226 30.92 -33.40 -10.23
CA TRP A 226 31.03 -31.98 -9.87
C TRP A 226 29.90 -31.11 -10.43
N ASN A 227 29.33 -31.47 -11.59
CA ASN A 227 28.26 -30.69 -12.22
C ASN A 227 26.95 -30.84 -11.45
N SER A 228 26.58 -32.06 -11.05
CA SER A 228 25.43 -32.30 -10.17
C SER A 228 25.57 -31.58 -8.82
N ILE A 229 26.78 -31.58 -8.24
CA ILE A 229 27.05 -30.83 -7.00
C ILE A 229 26.86 -29.33 -7.23
N TYR A 230 27.44 -28.77 -8.29
CA TYR A 230 27.29 -27.35 -8.67
C TYR A 230 25.82 -26.96 -8.78
N GLU A 231 25.04 -27.73 -9.56
CA GLU A 231 23.61 -27.50 -9.75
C GLU A 231 22.84 -27.56 -8.43
N SER A 232 23.15 -28.53 -7.58
CA SER A 232 22.53 -28.64 -6.25
C SER A 232 22.79 -27.41 -5.39
N ILE A 233 23.95 -26.75 -5.52
CA ILE A 233 24.33 -25.60 -4.72
C ILE A 233 23.74 -24.31 -5.30
N PHE A 234 23.90 -24.06 -6.60
CA PHE A 234 23.71 -22.73 -7.18
C PHE A 234 22.37 -22.55 -7.91
N ASN A 235 21.70 -23.63 -8.33
CA ASN A 235 20.45 -23.54 -9.09
C ASN A 235 19.38 -22.70 -8.37
N GLN A 236 18.79 -21.77 -9.10
CA GLN A 236 17.68 -20.95 -8.66
C GLN A 236 16.58 -21.02 -9.71
N ARG A 237 15.35 -21.34 -9.28
CA ARG A 237 14.18 -21.27 -10.16
C ARG A 237 14.08 -19.87 -10.79
N PRO A 238 13.73 -19.76 -12.08
CA PRO A 238 13.55 -18.48 -12.76
C PRO A 238 12.53 -17.61 -12.03
N LEU A 239 12.64 -16.30 -12.19
CA LEU A 239 11.64 -15.40 -11.64
C LEU A 239 10.31 -15.63 -12.38
N LYS A 240 9.20 -15.34 -11.69
CA LYS A 240 7.92 -15.36 -12.39
C LYS A 240 7.87 -14.09 -13.25
N PRO A 241 7.58 -14.17 -14.56
CA PRO A 241 7.34 -13.00 -15.39
C PRO A 241 6.28 -12.10 -14.77
N GLN A 242 6.45 -10.79 -14.90
CA GLN A 242 5.43 -9.83 -14.50
C GLN A 242 4.32 -9.85 -15.54
N GLU A 243 3.13 -10.26 -15.13
CA GLU A 243 1.95 -10.25 -15.99
C GLU A 243 1.59 -8.82 -16.39
N ARG A 244 1.37 -8.60 -17.69
CA ARG A 244 0.91 -7.32 -18.23
C ARG A 244 -0.62 -7.27 -18.19
N GLY A 245 -1.18 -6.07 -18.18
CA GLY A 245 -2.63 -5.93 -18.38
C GLY A 245 -3.03 -6.40 -19.78
N ARG A 246 -4.32 -6.66 -20.01
CA ARG A 246 -4.83 -7.10 -21.32
C ARG A 246 -5.15 -5.93 -22.25
N CYS A 247 -5.02 -6.15 -23.56
CA CYS A 247 -5.36 -5.15 -24.57
C CYS A 247 -6.84 -4.77 -24.50
N GLN A 248 -7.13 -3.49 -24.80
CA GLN A 248 -8.49 -2.98 -24.87
C GLN A 248 -9.33 -3.63 -25.97
N TYR A 249 -8.71 -3.92 -27.12
CA TYR A 249 -9.41 -4.42 -28.31
C TYR A 249 -9.25 -5.93 -28.53
N MET A 250 -8.18 -6.53 -27.99
CA MET A 250 -7.89 -7.97 -28.02
C MET A 250 -7.64 -8.48 -26.59
N PRO A 251 -8.68 -8.69 -25.76
CA PRO A 251 -8.53 -8.97 -24.33
C PRO A 251 -7.76 -10.26 -23.97
N GLU A 252 -7.56 -11.15 -24.94
CA GLU A 252 -6.71 -12.34 -24.86
C GLU A 252 -5.21 -11.98 -24.86
N ASN A 253 -4.84 -10.89 -25.52
CA ASN A 253 -3.45 -10.47 -25.69
C ASN A 253 -2.96 -9.52 -24.59
N GLU A 254 -1.67 -9.59 -24.28
CA GLU A 254 -1.02 -8.69 -23.32
C GLU A 254 -0.74 -7.30 -23.92
N ARG A 255 -0.70 -6.28 -23.06
CA ARG A 255 -0.38 -4.90 -23.47
C ARG A 255 1.07 -4.75 -23.93
N SER A 256 1.30 -3.93 -24.94
CA SER A 256 2.62 -3.50 -25.40
C SER A 256 3.31 -2.59 -24.36
N TYR A 257 4.64 -2.54 -24.41
CA TYR A 257 5.41 -1.61 -23.59
C TYR A 257 5.40 -0.20 -24.20
N LYS A 258 5.51 0.83 -23.36
CA LYS A 258 5.60 2.24 -23.77
C LYS A 258 6.89 2.54 -24.55
N ALA A 259 7.94 1.77 -24.28
CA ALA A 259 9.23 1.88 -24.95
C ALA A 259 9.24 1.18 -26.32
N PHE A 260 8.18 0.46 -26.71
CA PHE A 260 8.11 -0.10 -28.06
C PHE A 260 8.19 1.02 -29.10
N PRO A 261 9.06 0.91 -30.11
CA PRO A 261 9.11 1.83 -31.24
C PRO A 261 7.73 2.08 -31.85
N SER A 262 6.89 1.05 -31.99
CA SER A 262 5.51 1.21 -32.45
C SER A 262 4.66 2.08 -31.50
N SER A 263 4.77 1.88 -30.18
CA SER A 263 4.08 2.69 -29.17
C SER A 263 4.56 4.15 -29.16
N GLU A 264 5.86 4.39 -29.35
CA GLU A 264 6.44 5.74 -29.44
C GLU A 264 5.96 6.45 -30.71
N LYS A 265 5.90 5.73 -31.84
CA LYS A 265 5.37 6.25 -33.11
C LYS A 265 3.89 6.63 -33.03
N ILE A 266 3.02 5.79 -32.44
CA ILE A 266 1.59 6.16 -32.23
C ILE A 266 1.50 7.48 -31.47
N ARG A 267 2.28 7.64 -30.39
CA ARG A 267 2.29 8.87 -29.60
C ARG A 267 2.67 10.07 -30.46
N VAL A 268 3.78 9.98 -31.20
CA VAL A 268 4.25 11.07 -32.08
C VAL A 268 3.18 11.42 -33.11
N LEU A 269 2.66 10.43 -33.84
CA LEU A 269 1.64 10.65 -34.87
C LEU A 269 0.38 11.27 -34.26
N GLN A 270 -0.10 10.74 -33.12
CA GLN A 270 -1.28 11.30 -32.46
C GLN A 270 -1.05 12.74 -31.98
N GLU A 271 0.13 13.09 -31.48
CA GLU A 271 0.44 14.45 -31.05
C GLU A 271 0.51 15.41 -32.24
N ILE A 272 1.16 15.03 -33.34
CA ILE A 272 1.26 15.86 -34.56
C ILE A 272 -0.09 16.06 -35.23
N ARG A 273 -0.88 15.00 -35.41
CA ARG A 273 -2.21 15.08 -36.06
C ARG A 273 -3.24 15.90 -35.27
N ASN A 274 -3.00 16.09 -33.97
CA ASN A 274 -3.84 16.94 -33.11
C ASN A 274 -3.23 18.34 -32.91
N LEU A 275 -2.10 18.63 -33.55
CA LEU A 275 -1.39 19.90 -33.39
C LEU A 275 -1.98 20.94 -34.34
N ASN A 276 -2.42 22.05 -33.76
CA ASN A 276 -2.78 23.27 -34.47
C ASN A 276 -1.92 24.40 -33.93
N TYR A 277 -1.69 25.44 -34.71
CA TYR A 277 -1.01 26.65 -34.25
C TYR A 277 -1.91 27.87 -34.37
N GLN A 278 -1.78 28.78 -33.41
CA GLN A 278 -2.45 30.07 -33.39
C GLN A 278 -1.46 31.15 -33.81
N THR A 279 -1.80 31.97 -34.80
CA THR A 279 -0.99 33.13 -35.23
C THR A 279 -1.06 34.27 -34.19
N GLY A 280 -0.18 35.27 -34.27
CA GLY A 280 -0.24 36.44 -33.37
C GLY A 280 -1.54 37.24 -33.47
N GLU A 281 -2.22 37.17 -34.63
CA GLU A 281 -3.56 37.74 -34.86
C GLU A 281 -4.69 36.91 -34.22
N GLY A 282 -4.35 35.78 -33.59
CA GLY A 282 -5.29 34.92 -32.89
C GLY A 282 -6.00 33.89 -33.75
N LYS A 283 -5.66 33.75 -35.04
CA LYS A 283 -6.26 32.76 -35.96
C LYS A 283 -5.66 31.38 -35.72
N VAL A 284 -6.51 30.36 -35.52
CA VAL A 284 -6.09 28.97 -35.37
C VAL A 284 -6.03 28.29 -36.73
N LEU A 285 -4.87 27.75 -37.09
CA LEU A 285 -4.57 27.07 -38.35
C LEU A 285 -4.09 25.63 -38.07
N PRO A 286 -4.48 24.66 -38.91
CA PRO A 286 -3.88 23.33 -38.88
C PRO A 286 -2.47 23.34 -39.48
N LEU A 287 -1.69 22.30 -39.20
CA LEU A 287 -0.44 22.06 -39.92
C LEU A 287 -0.72 21.62 -41.38
N THR A 288 0.15 22.02 -42.31
CA THR A 288 0.15 21.45 -43.66
C THR A 288 0.75 20.05 -43.67
N GLU A 289 0.46 19.26 -44.71
CA GLU A 289 0.99 17.90 -44.82
C GLU A 289 2.53 17.85 -44.83
N GLU A 290 3.17 18.83 -45.50
CA GLU A 290 4.63 18.97 -45.52
C GLU A 290 5.19 19.31 -44.13
N GLN A 291 4.52 20.20 -43.39
CA GLN A 291 4.92 20.56 -42.02
C GLN A 291 4.79 19.35 -41.08
N GLU A 292 3.71 18.58 -41.20
CA GLU A 292 3.54 17.35 -40.44
C GLU A 292 4.64 16.33 -40.75
N ASP A 293 4.93 16.07 -42.03
CA ASP A 293 5.96 15.12 -42.46
C ASP A 293 7.35 15.54 -41.93
N LYS A 294 7.66 16.84 -41.98
CA LYS A 294 8.89 17.42 -41.44
C LYS A 294 9.00 17.20 -39.93
N LEU A 295 7.93 17.45 -39.16
CA LEU A 295 7.93 17.25 -37.72
C LEU A 295 8.00 15.78 -37.31
N ILE A 296 7.26 14.91 -38.01
CA ILE A 296 7.29 13.45 -37.77
C ILE A 296 8.72 12.93 -37.97
N SER A 297 9.36 13.30 -39.08
CA SER A 297 10.75 12.93 -39.36
C SER A 297 11.72 13.39 -38.26
N ILE A 298 11.57 14.62 -37.77
CA ILE A 298 12.40 15.14 -36.68
C ILE A 298 12.17 14.36 -35.37
N LEU A 299 10.91 14.14 -34.99
CA LEU A 299 10.55 13.46 -33.74
C LEU A 299 10.89 11.97 -33.75
N TYR A 300 10.91 11.31 -34.91
CA TYR A 300 11.39 9.93 -35.03
C TYR A 300 12.91 9.80 -34.79
N ASN A 301 13.65 10.90 -34.94
CA ASN A 301 15.11 10.94 -34.82
C ASN A 301 15.63 11.65 -33.57
N GLN A 302 14.74 12.14 -32.70
CA GLN A 302 15.12 12.84 -31.48
C GLN A 302 14.33 12.32 -30.27
N ALA A 303 14.92 12.37 -29.09
CA ALA A 303 14.25 11.96 -27.86
C ALA A 303 13.10 12.92 -27.48
N THR A 304 13.33 14.23 -27.65
CA THR A 304 12.38 15.30 -27.35
C THR A 304 12.70 16.51 -28.23
N VAL A 305 11.68 17.25 -28.66
CA VAL A 305 11.84 18.48 -29.46
C VAL A 305 11.02 19.60 -28.82
N LYS A 306 11.65 20.74 -28.55
CA LYS A 306 10.98 21.92 -27.97
C LYS A 306 10.10 22.62 -29.00
N PHE A 307 8.98 23.20 -28.57
CA PHE A 307 8.09 23.95 -29.45
C PHE A 307 8.80 25.10 -30.16
N ASP A 308 9.69 25.84 -29.49
CA ASP A 308 10.50 26.89 -30.13
C ASP A 308 11.37 26.37 -31.29
N ALA A 309 11.91 25.16 -31.14
CA ALA A 309 12.69 24.51 -32.20
C ALA A 309 11.77 24.07 -33.35
N MET A 310 10.56 23.59 -33.04
CA MET A 310 9.55 23.24 -34.05
C MET A 310 9.12 24.46 -34.85
N LYS A 311 8.82 25.60 -34.20
CA LYS A 311 8.46 26.86 -34.87
C LYS A 311 9.52 27.28 -35.88
N LYS A 312 10.79 27.26 -35.46
CA LYS A 312 11.94 27.56 -36.33
C LYS A 312 12.05 26.58 -37.51
N LYS A 313 11.86 25.28 -37.26
CA LYS A 313 11.94 24.26 -38.31
C LYS A 313 10.77 24.32 -39.29
N LEU A 314 9.61 24.79 -38.84
CA LEU A 314 8.43 25.00 -39.67
C LEU A 314 8.35 26.39 -40.32
N GLU A 315 9.34 27.25 -40.06
CA GLU A 315 9.37 28.63 -40.57
C GLU A 315 8.12 29.44 -40.17
N LEU A 316 7.57 29.13 -38.98
CA LEU A 316 6.45 29.87 -38.39
C LEU A 316 6.94 31.16 -37.72
N THR A 317 6.05 32.15 -37.64
CA THR A 317 6.35 33.43 -36.98
C THR A 317 6.62 33.22 -35.48
N PRO A 318 7.54 33.99 -34.85
CA PRO A 318 7.93 33.77 -33.46
C PRO A 318 6.80 33.95 -32.43
N ASP A 319 5.77 34.72 -32.78
CA ASP A 319 4.58 35.01 -31.98
C ASP A 319 3.51 33.90 -32.04
N CYS A 320 3.68 32.88 -32.88
CA CYS A 320 2.75 31.77 -32.95
C CYS A 320 2.85 30.86 -31.71
N THR A 321 1.74 30.20 -31.37
CA THR A 321 1.66 29.25 -30.25
C THR A 321 0.92 27.99 -30.66
N PHE A 322 1.43 26.82 -30.30
CA PHE A 322 0.71 25.57 -30.55
C PHE A 322 -0.42 25.34 -29.53
N ASN A 323 -1.49 24.67 -29.92
CA ASN A 323 -2.60 24.31 -29.03
C ASN A 323 -2.19 23.37 -27.87
N LEU A 324 -1.09 22.62 -28.04
CA LEU A 324 -0.48 21.79 -27.00
C LEU A 324 0.63 22.50 -26.23
N GLU A 325 0.98 23.73 -26.61
CA GLU A 325 2.02 24.53 -25.96
C GLU A 325 1.44 25.26 -24.75
N ASP A 326 2.03 25.05 -23.59
CA ASP A 326 1.73 25.83 -22.40
C ASP A 326 2.98 25.99 -21.52
N LYS A 327 2.85 26.69 -20.40
CA LYS A 327 3.99 26.93 -19.50
C LYS A 327 4.59 25.62 -18.95
N SER A 328 3.82 24.54 -18.85
CA SER A 328 4.22 23.22 -18.35
C SER A 328 4.74 22.29 -19.45
N ARG A 329 4.23 22.44 -20.68
CA ARG A 329 4.58 21.62 -21.82
C ARG A 329 5.32 22.46 -22.85
N THR A 330 6.65 22.36 -22.84
CA THR A 330 7.56 23.15 -23.68
C THR A 330 8.01 22.40 -24.94
N GLY A 331 7.52 21.19 -25.17
CA GLY A 331 7.86 20.38 -26.34
C GLY A 331 7.08 19.07 -26.43
N LEU A 332 7.42 18.30 -27.45
CA LEU A 332 6.88 16.96 -27.73
C LEU A 332 7.95 15.89 -27.56
N ASN A 333 7.53 14.70 -27.10
CA ASN A 333 8.42 13.55 -26.97
C ASN A 333 8.50 12.81 -28.29
N GLY A 334 9.71 12.59 -28.78
CA GLY A 334 9.97 11.80 -29.98
C GLY A 334 10.10 10.31 -29.66
N CYS A 335 11.08 9.65 -30.28
CA CYS A 335 11.33 8.21 -30.13
C CYS A 335 12.65 7.92 -29.37
N PRO A 336 12.70 8.15 -28.04
CA PRO A 336 13.93 8.00 -27.26
C PRO A 336 14.48 6.57 -27.28
N THR A 337 13.64 5.56 -27.46
CA THR A 337 14.11 4.17 -27.53
C THR A 337 14.88 3.92 -28.82
N SER A 338 14.30 4.31 -29.96
CA SER A 338 14.98 4.23 -31.26
C SER A 338 16.26 5.07 -31.29
N VAL A 339 16.26 6.27 -30.70
CA VAL A 339 17.48 7.11 -30.61
C VAL A 339 18.61 6.44 -29.83
N LYS A 340 18.29 5.77 -28.71
CA LYS A 340 19.31 5.03 -27.94
C LYS A 340 19.88 3.86 -28.74
N LEU A 341 19.02 3.10 -29.42
CA LEU A 341 19.42 1.89 -30.14
C LEU A 341 20.13 2.21 -31.46
N ARG A 342 19.80 3.33 -32.12
CA ARG A 342 20.49 3.84 -33.32
C ARG A 342 21.88 4.43 -33.04
N ASN A 343 22.31 4.52 -31.78
CA ASN A 343 23.67 4.95 -31.47
C ASN A 343 24.70 4.03 -32.14
N GLU A 344 25.79 4.56 -32.70
CA GLU A 344 26.86 3.77 -33.36
C GLU A 344 27.48 2.72 -32.42
N LYS A 345 27.52 3.01 -31.11
CA LYS A 345 27.95 2.05 -30.08
C LYS A 345 26.92 0.96 -29.79
N CYS A 346 25.75 0.99 -30.42
CA CYS A 346 24.67 0.03 -30.26
C CYS A 346 24.39 -0.65 -31.62
N PHE A 347 23.22 -0.47 -32.23
CA PHE A 347 22.92 -1.02 -33.55
C PHE A 347 23.42 -0.11 -34.69
N GLY A 348 23.68 1.18 -34.45
CA GLY A 348 24.03 2.12 -35.51
C GLY A 348 22.99 2.14 -36.64
N LYS A 349 23.45 2.18 -37.89
CA LYS A 349 22.59 2.18 -39.09
C LYS A 349 21.72 0.93 -39.25
N LEU A 350 22.17 -0.21 -38.73
CA LEU A 350 21.42 -1.47 -38.81
C LEU A 350 20.03 -1.33 -38.17
N TRP A 351 19.89 -0.48 -37.15
CA TRP A 351 18.59 -0.25 -36.49
C TRP A 351 17.48 0.16 -37.47
N ASP A 352 17.81 1.02 -38.44
CA ASP A 352 16.83 1.56 -39.39
C ASP A 352 16.51 0.60 -40.54
N GLU A 353 17.31 -0.45 -40.71
CA GLU A 353 17.07 -1.54 -41.68
C GLU A 353 16.10 -2.60 -41.13
N LEU A 354 15.95 -2.67 -39.81
CA LEU A 354 15.04 -3.62 -39.14
C LEU A 354 13.57 -3.22 -39.34
N SER A 355 12.72 -4.22 -39.52
CA SER A 355 11.27 -4.01 -39.50
C SER A 355 10.78 -3.50 -38.13
N LEU A 356 9.65 -2.81 -38.11
CA LEU A 356 9.07 -2.30 -36.86
C LEU A 356 8.74 -3.45 -35.89
N GLU A 357 8.37 -4.59 -36.43
CA GLU A 357 8.10 -5.82 -35.71
C GLU A 357 9.35 -6.35 -35.00
N GLU A 358 10.48 -6.42 -35.70
CA GLU A 358 11.77 -6.83 -35.12
C GLU A 358 12.27 -5.84 -34.07
N GLN A 359 12.13 -4.54 -34.33
CA GLN A 359 12.50 -3.50 -33.37
C GLN A 359 11.72 -3.65 -32.05
N ASP A 360 10.41 -3.89 -32.13
CA ASP A 360 9.58 -4.15 -30.95
C ASP A 360 10.00 -5.43 -30.21
N GLU A 361 10.39 -6.50 -30.93
CA GLU A 361 10.87 -7.77 -30.33
C GLU A 361 12.18 -7.62 -29.59
N ILE A 362 13.14 -6.89 -30.16
CA ILE A 362 14.41 -6.57 -29.51
C ILE A 362 14.14 -5.80 -28.21
N VAL A 363 13.31 -4.77 -28.28
CA VAL A 363 12.94 -3.96 -27.11
C VAL A 363 12.21 -4.79 -26.06
N GLU A 364 11.30 -5.66 -26.46
CA GLU A 364 10.63 -6.59 -25.55
C GLU A 364 11.65 -7.47 -24.84
N LYS A 365 12.58 -8.10 -25.58
CA LYS A 365 13.62 -8.95 -25.01
C LYS A 365 14.51 -8.19 -24.04
N LEU A 366 14.91 -6.95 -24.34
CA LEU A 366 15.69 -6.10 -23.43
C LEU A 366 14.97 -5.81 -22.12
N ILE A 367 13.63 -5.67 -22.15
CA ILE A 367 12.81 -5.43 -20.95
C ILE A 367 12.58 -6.73 -20.16
N VAL A 368 12.34 -7.86 -20.84
CA VAL A 368 11.91 -9.10 -20.18
C VAL A 368 13.04 -10.06 -19.81
N ALA A 369 14.23 -9.94 -20.40
CA ALA A 369 15.37 -10.80 -20.08
C ALA A 369 15.75 -10.73 -18.60
N GLU A 370 16.05 -11.88 -17.99
CA GLU A 370 16.52 -11.95 -16.60
C GLU A 370 18.04 -11.86 -16.52
N GLU A 371 18.73 -12.37 -17.54
CA GLU A 371 20.19 -12.50 -17.62
C GLU A 371 20.73 -11.93 -18.95
N ASP A 372 21.97 -11.45 -18.94
CA ASP A 372 22.62 -10.84 -20.11
C ASP A 372 22.79 -11.86 -21.24
N SER A 373 23.02 -13.13 -20.90
CA SER A 373 23.14 -14.24 -21.84
C SER A 373 21.93 -14.39 -22.76
N GLU A 374 20.71 -14.17 -22.25
CA GLU A 374 19.49 -14.23 -23.05
C GLU A 374 19.42 -13.12 -24.11
N VAL A 375 19.97 -11.95 -23.80
CA VAL A 375 20.05 -10.83 -24.74
C VAL A 375 21.15 -11.12 -25.74
N LEU A 376 22.33 -11.56 -25.30
CA LEU A 376 23.46 -11.93 -26.15
C LEU A 376 23.10 -13.03 -27.15
N GLU A 377 22.31 -14.03 -26.74
CA GLU A 377 21.79 -15.08 -27.63
C GLU A 377 20.91 -14.48 -28.74
N MET A 378 20.00 -13.56 -28.42
CA MET A 378 19.19 -12.86 -29.41
C MET A 378 20.06 -12.00 -30.34
N LEU A 379 21.05 -11.30 -29.77
CA LEU A 379 21.96 -10.43 -30.52
C LEU A 379 22.90 -11.21 -31.45
N SER A 380 23.10 -12.51 -31.23
CA SER A 380 23.96 -13.34 -32.09
C SER A 380 23.46 -13.45 -33.53
N LYS A 381 22.18 -13.16 -33.77
CA LYS A 381 21.55 -13.13 -35.10
C LYS A 381 21.95 -11.91 -35.94
N TYR A 382 22.52 -10.88 -35.31
CA TYR A 382 22.89 -9.63 -35.96
C TYR A 382 24.41 -9.50 -36.03
N ALA A 383 24.91 -8.90 -37.11
CA ALA A 383 26.34 -8.65 -37.30
C ALA A 383 26.81 -7.47 -36.41
N LEU A 384 26.94 -7.70 -35.11
CA LEU A 384 27.32 -6.71 -34.08
C LEU A 384 28.67 -7.04 -33.45
N THR A 385 29.47 -6.02 -33.16
CA THR A 385 30.73 -6.16 -32.40
C THR A 385 30.49 -6.46 -30.92
N ASP A 386 31.50 -6.95 -30.20
CA ASP A 386 31.39 -7.22 -28.76
C ASP A 386 31.17 -5.92 -27.95
N GLU A 387 31.74 -4.81 -28.39
CA GLU A 387 31.50 -3.49 -27.82
C GLU A 387 30.04 -3.07 -27.99
N GLN A 388 29.47 -3.30 -29.18
CA GLN A 388 28.06 -3.01 -29.45
C GLN A 388 27.12 -3.88 -28.62
N LYS A 389 27.38 -5.19 -28.56
CA LYS A 389 26.62 -6.12 -27.72
C LYS A 389 26.70 -5.72 -26.24
N SER A 390 27.88 -5.38 -25.74
CA SER A 390 28.08 -4.90 -24.38
C SER A 390 27.28 -3.62 -24.11
N CYS A 391 27.31 -2.65 -25.03
CA CYS A 391 26.53 -1.42 -24.90
C CYS A 391 25.02 -1.72 -24.83
N ILE A 392 24.50 -2.52 -25.76
CA ILE A 392 23.08 -2.91 -25.82
C ILE A 392 22.65 -3.64 -24.53
N THR A 393 23.48 -4.57 -24.02
CA THR A 393 23.19 -5.25 -22.75
C THR A 393 23.14 -4.28 -21.57
N ASN A 394 23.83 -3.14 -21.60
CA ASN A 394 23.75 -2.17 -20.50
C ASN A 394 22.56 -1.22 -20.60
N ILE A 395 21.79 -1.25 -21.71
CA ILE A 395 20.63 -0.38 -21.88
C ILE A 395 19.49 -0.77 -20.92
N VAL A 396 18.99 0.25 -20.22
CA VAL A 396 17.81 0.18 -19.35
C VAL A 396 16.67 0.97 -20.02
N LEU A 397 15.58 0.26 -20.33
CA LEU A 397 14.37 0.82 -20.95
C LEU A 397 13.20 0.90 -19.96
N VAL A 398 12.27 1.81 -20.23
CA VAL A 398 11.08 2.03 -19.39
C VAL A 398 10.09 0.87 -19.56
N SER A 399 9.70 0.22 -18.46
CA SER A 399 8.86 -0.99 -18.47
C SER A 399 7.35 -0.73 -18.37
N GLY A 400 6.90 0.54 -18.40
CA GLY A 400 5.48 0.88 -18.39
C GLY A 400 4.74 0.33 -19.62
N THR A 401 3.45 0.00 -19.49
CA THR A 401 2.64 -0.55 -20.60
C THR A 401 1.67 0.48 -21.18
N THR A 402 1.25 0.27 -22.43
CA THR A 402 0.15 1.01 -23.07
C THR A 402 -1.21 0.38 -22.74
N MET A 403 -2.28 0.74 -23.45
CA MET A 403 -3.60 0.11 -23.38
C MET A 403 -3.86 -0.94 -24.48
N LEU A 404 -2.94 -1.05 -25.45
CA LEU A 404 -3.05 -1.87 -26.65
C LEU A 404 -2.05 -3.02 -26.60
N CYS A 405 -2.27 -4.10 -27.35
CA CYS A 405 -1.28 -5.18 -27.52
C CYS A 405 -0.33 -4.85 -28.66
N LYS A 406 0.73 -5.65 -28.84
CA LYS A 406 1.73 -5.46 -29.90
C LYS A 406 1.06 -5.41 -31.29
N GLU A 407 0.20 -6.38 -31.58
CA GLU A 407 -0.46 -6.54 -32.90
C GLU A 407 -1.31 -5.33 -33.26
N VAL A 408 -2.15 -4.86 -32.32
CA VAL A 408 -3.01 -3.69 -32.56
C VAL A 408 -2.19 -2.41 -32.63
N THR A 409 -1.11 -2.31 -31.84
CA THR A 409 -0.22 -1.14 -31.86
C THR A 409 0.44 -1.01 -33.24
N GLN A 410 1.02 -2.10 -33.74
CA GLN A 410 1.68 -2.14 -35.05
C GLN A 410 0.70 -1.86 -36.20
N ALA A 411 -0.49 -2.48 -36.16
CA ALA A 411 -1.53 -2.24 -37.16
C ALA A 411 -1.99 -0.77 -37.20
N ILE A 412 -2.13 -0.12 -36.04
CA ILE A 412 -2.51 1.30 -35.97
C ILE A 412 -1.39 2.19 -36.51
N VAL A 413 -0.12 1.95 -36.16
CA VAL A 413 1.01 2.71 -36.73
C VAL A 413 0.99 2.64 -38.25
N LYS A 414 0.87 1.43 -38.82
CA LYS A 414 0.83 1.24 -40.27
C LYS A 414 -0.31 2.00 -40.94
N LYS A 415 -1.48 2.08 -40.28
CA LYS A 415 -2.62 2.89 -40.78
C LYS A 415 -2.38 4.39 -40.64
N MET A 416 -1.80 4.85 -39.55
CA MET A 416 -1.54 6.27 -39.30
C MET A 416 -0.37 6.84 -40.13
N GLU A 417 0.58 6.00 -40.53
CA GLU A 417 1.70 6.35 -41.42
C GLU A 417 1.29 6.36 -42.91
N ASP A 418 0.06 5.96 -43.25
CA ASP A 418 -0.47 6.06 -44.61
C ASP A 418 -0.48 7.53 -45.07
N LYS A 419 0.34 7.82 -46.09
CA LYS A 419 0.55 9.18 -46.58
C LYS A 419 -0.65 9.74 -47.36
N VAL A 420 -1.57 8.89 -47.80
CA VAL A 420 -2.75 9.28 -48.59
C VAL A 420 -3.91 9.60 -47.66
N THR A 421 -4.24 8.68 -46.75
CA THR A 421 -5.42 8.82 -45.88
C THR A 421 -5.13 9.60 -44.60
N ARG A 422 -3.87 9.63 -44.16
CA ARG A 422 -3.36 10.40 -42.99
C ARG A 422 -4.30 10.35 -41.76
N PRO A 423 -4.85 9.18 -41.37
CA PRO A 423 -5.96 9.14 -40.43
C PRO A 423 -5.50 9.54 -39.02
N VAL A 424 -6.32 10.36 -38.35
CA VAL A 424 -6.21 10.54 -36.90
C VAL A 424 -6.39 9.19 -36.19
N PHE A 425 -5.85 9.05 -34.98
CA PHE A 425 -5.87 7.78 -34.24
C PHE A 425 -7.27 7.14 -34.15
N SER A 426 -8.33 7.94 -33.98
CA SER A 426 -9.71 7.45 -33.93
C SER A 426 -10.18 6.83 -35.25
N ALA A 427 -9.83 7.46 -36.37
CA ALA A 427 -10.14 6.95 -37.70
C ALA A 427 -9.32 5.70 -37.99
N ALA A 428 -8.03 5.67 -37.64
CA ALA A 428 -7.18 4.49 -37.80
C ALA A 428 -7.73 3.28 -37.03
N VAL A 429 -8.21 3.49 -35.80
CA VAL A 429 -8.90 2.46 -35.00
C VAL A 429 -10.17 1.96 -35.70
N GLN A 430 -11.00 2.86 -36.24
CA GLN A 430 -12.22 2.51 -36.97
C GLN A 430 -11.95 1.76 -38.28
N MET A 431 -10.91 2.16 -39.02
CA MET A 431 -10.46 1.49 -40.24
C MET A 431 -9.99 0.05 -39.99
N LEU A 432 -9.61 -0.27 -38.75
CA LEU A 432 -9.27 -1.64 -38.31
C LEU A 432 -10.48 -2.41 -37.77
N GLY A 433 -11.70 -1.86 -37.86
CA GLY A 433 -12.93 -2.49 -37.39
C GLY A 433 -13.21 -2.31 -35.89
N TYR A 434 -12.42 -1.49 -35.19
CA TYR A 434 -12.60 -1.24 -33.75
C TYR A 434 -13.41 0.04 -33.47
N LYS A 435 -14.06 0.11 -32.31
CA LYS A 435 -14.82 1.31 -31.88
C LYS A 435 -13.95 2.21 -30.98
N TYR A 436 -13.83 3.50 -31.34
CA TYR A 436 -12.97 4.47 -30.65
C TYR A 436 -13.58 5.10 -29.37
N ALA A 437 -14.87 5.47 -29.38
CA ALA A 437 -15.54 6.18 -28.26
C ALA A 437 -16.15 5.23 -27.22
N ASP A 438 -16.35 5.75 -25.99
CA ASP A 438 -16.82 5.09 -24.74
C ASP A 438 -17.59 3.80 -25.04
N GLN A 439 -16.95 2.65 -24.79
CA GLN A 439 -17.49 1.32 -25.04
C GLN A 439 -18.95 1.29 -24.61
N THR A 440 -19.88 1.08 -25.56
CA THR A 440 -21.25 0.69 -25.22
C THR A 440 -21.13 -0.48 -24.26
N VAL A 441 -21.48 -0.23 -23.00
CA VAL A 441 -21.38 -1.25 -21.97
C VAL A 441 -22.50 -2.24 -22.23
N GLU A 442 -22.16 -3.52 -22.28
CA GLU A 442 -23.17 -4.58 -22.37
C GLU A 442 -24.22 -4.40 -21.27
N LYS A 443 -25.49 -4.59 -21.64
CA LYS A 443 -26.63 -4.36 -20.75
C LYS A 443 -26.96 -5.62 -19.98
N TYR A 444 -27.22 -5.46 -18.69
CA TYR A 444 -27.54 -6.55 -17.78
C TYR A 444 -28.80 -6.26 -16.96
N ASP A 445 -29.41 -7.32 -16.44
CA ASP A 445 -30.57 -7.18 -15.54
C ASP A 445 -30.21 -6.76 -14.12
N THR A 446 -29.05 -7.21 -13.67
CA THR A 446 -28.44 -6.82 -12.40
C THR A 446 -26.96 -6.57 -12.64
N LEU A 447 -26.29 -5.85 -11.73
CA LEU A 447 -24.86 -5.61 -11.87
C LEU A 447 -24.09 -6.95 -11.85
N PRO A 448 -23.36 -7.29 -12.93
CA PRO A 448 -22.54 -8.50 -12.99
C PRO A 448 -21.29 -8.32 -12.12
N TYR A 449 -20.33 -9.25 -12.14
CA TYR A 449 -19.01 -8.91 -11.59
C TYR A 449 -18.38 -7.78 -12.41
N TYR A 450 -17.82 -6.75 -11.75
CA TYR A 450 -17.35 -5.54 -12.45
C TYR A 450 -16.32 -5.83 -13.55
N GLY A 451 -15.54 -6.91 -13.45
CA GLY A 451 -14.56 -7.30 -14.46
C GLY A 451 -15.16 -7.65 -15.82
N LYS A 452 -16.45 -8.06 -15.87
CA LYS A 452 -17.17 -8.26 -17.14
C LYS A 452 -17.40 -6.95 -17.89
N VAL A 453 -17.58 -5.86 -17.16
CA VAL A 453 -17.92 -4.54 -17.70
C VAL A 453 -16.67 -3.66 -17.88
N LEU A 454 -15.76 -3.70 -16.92
CA LEU A 454 -14.56 -2.86 -16.88
C LEU A 454 -13.36 -3.58 -17.52
N VAL A 455 -13.56 -4.10 -18.73
CA VAL A 455 -12.52 -4.80 -19.50
C VAL A 455 -11.29 -3.90 -19.67
N GLY A 456 -10.11 -4.47 -19.48
CA GLY A 456 -8.84 -3.74 -19.49
C GLY A 456 -8.54 -2.94 -18.21
N SER A 457 -9.46 -2.81 -17.26
CA SER A 457 -9.16 -2.23 -15.94
C SER A 457 -8.71 -3.27 -14.91
N THR A 458 -8.70 -4.55 -15.29
CA THR A 458 -8.40 -5.70 -14.44
C THR A 458 -7.07 -6.37 -14.81
N ILE A 459 -6.49 -7.08 -13.84
CA ILE A 459 -5.27 -7.89 -14.00
C ILE A 459 -5.49 -9.32 -13.50
N GLY A 460 -4.66 -10.26 -13.95
CA GLY A 460 -4.69 -11.66 -13.51
C GLY A 460 -5.78 -12.52 -14.16
N ILE A 461 -6.20 -12.16 -15.37
CA ILE A 461 -7.19 -12.86 -16.18
C ILE A 461 -6.66 -14.24 -16.59
N LYS A 462 -7.50 -15.26 -16.36
CA LYS A 462 -7.34 -16.64 -16.80
C LYS A 462 -8.56 -17.04 -17.62
N ALA A 463 -8.42 -17.06 -18.95
CA ALA A 463 -9.55 -17.28 -19.86
C ALA A 463 -10.23 -18.64 -19.64
N ASP A 464 -9.47 -19.65 -19.20
CA ASP A 464 -9.90 -21.01 -18.87
C ASP A 464 -10.58 -21.15 -17.50
N ALA A 465 -10.62 -20.09 -16.69
CA ALA A 465 -11.23 -20.15 -15.37
C ALA A 465 -12.78 -20.23 -15.45
N PRO A 466 -13.42 -20.94 -14.50
CA PRO A 466 -14.86 -21.11 -14.50
C PRO A 466 -15.60 -19.83 -14.05
N GLU A 467 -16.85 -19.65 -14.47
CA GLU A 467 -17.68 -18.45 -14.18
C GLU A 467 -17.89 -18.20 -12.68
N GLU A 468 -17.92 -19.27 -11.88
CA GLU A 468 -18.05 -19.24 -10.42
C GLU A 468 -16.83 -18.60 -9.73
N LYS A 469 -15.71 -18.45 -10.47
CA LYS A 469 -14.51 -17.76 -10.02
C LYS A 469 -14.25 -16.50 -10.85
N PRO A 470 -15.14 -15.50 -10.77
CA PRO A 470 -15.11 -14.35 -11.66
C PRO A 470 -13.84 -13.50 -11.50
N GLU A 471 -13.22 -13.47 -10.31
CA GLU A 471 -11.92 -12.80 -10.12
C GLU A 471 -10.77 -13.45 -10.90
N LEU A 472 -10.82 -14.77 -11.11
CA LEU A 472 -9.84 -15.48 -11.93
C LEU A 472 -10.18 -15.32 -13.42
N LYS A 473 -11.47 -15.45 -13.77
CA LYS A 473 -11.93 -15.39 -15.16
C LYS A 473 -11.79 -14.00 -15.77
N TYR A 474 -12.21 -12.96 -15.07
CA TYR A 474 -12.24 -11.58 -15.56
C TYR A 474 -11.18 -10.68 -14.93
N GLY A 475 -10.34 -11.24 -14.07
CA GLY A 475 -9.30 -10.51 -13.35
C GLY A 475 -9.87 -9.57 -12.28
N LYS A 476 -8.99 -8.81 -11.64
CA LYS A 476 -9.32 -7.89 -10.54
C LYS A 476 -8.62 -6.55 -10.70
N ILE A 477 -9.28 -5.45 -10.33
CA ILE A 477 -8.64 -4.15 -10.16
C ILE A 477 -7.58 -4.26 -9.06
N SER A 478 -6.35 -3.85 -9.37
CA SER A 478 -5.19 -4.00 -8.47
C SER A 478 -5.34 -3.21 -7.17
N ASN A 479 -6.07 -2.09 -7.19
CA ASN A 479 -6.40 -1.31 -6.01
C ASN A 479 -7.44 -2.08 -5.15
N PRO A 480 -7.05 -2.58 -3.96
CA PRO A 480 -7.93 -3.40 -3.13
C PRO A 480 -9.18 -2.65 -2.66
N THR A 481 -9.04 -1.34 -2.39
CA THR A 481 -10.11 -0.49 -1.88
C THR A 481 -11.20 -0.32 -2.92
N VAL A 482 -10.82 0.03 -4.16
CA VAL A 482 -11.77 0.13 -5.29
C VAL A 482 -12.40 -1.22 -5.62
N HIS A 483 -11.63 -2.31 -5.57
CA HIS A 483 -12.18 -3.65 -5.77
C HIS A 483 -13.26 -4.01 -4.73
N VAL A 484 -13.01 -3.75 -3.44
CA VAL A 484 -14.00 -4.03 -2.38
C VAL A 484 -15.23 -3.13 -2.55
N ALA A 485 -15.02 -1.84 -2.77
CA ALA A 485 -16.10 -0.87 -2.94
C ALA A 485 -17.03 -1.22 -4.11
N LEU A 486 -16.50 -1.51 -5.30
CA LEU A 486 -17.32 -1.89 -6.47
C LEU A 486 -18.12 -3.19 -6.24
N ASN A 487 -17.55 -4.16 -5.51
CA ASN A 487 -18.28 -5.37 -5.13
C ASN A 487 -19.38 -5.09 -4.09
N GLN A 488 -19.17 -4.15 -3.17
CA GLN A 488 -20.24 -3.72 -2.26
C GLN A 488 -21.29 -2.89 -3.01
N THR A 489 -20.91 -2.04 -3.98
CA THR A 489 -21.86 -1.35 -4.88
C THR A 489 -22.74 -2.35 -5.62
N ARG A 490 -22.14 -3.39 -6.21
CA ARG A 490 -22.86 -4.52 -6.83
C ARG A 490 -23.89 -5.11 -5.86
N THR A 491 -23.46 -5.39 -4.64
CA THR A 491 -24.30 -6.05 -3.62
C THR A 491 -25.49 -5.17 -3.22
N VAL A 492 -25.24 -3.89 -2.94
CA VAL A 492 -26.27 -2.92 -2.54
C VAL A 492 -27.25 -2.68 -3.68
N VAL A 493 -26.76 -2.32 -4.86
CA VAL A 493 -27.59 -2.01 -6.03
C VAL A 493 -28.43 -3.22 -6.45
N ASN A 494 -27.88 -4.44 -6.45
CA ASN A 494 -28.67 -5.63 -6.78
C ASN A 494 -29.76 -5.93 -5.74
N CYS A 495 -29.52 -5.61 -4.46
CA CYS A 495 -30.58 -5.70 -3.44
C CYS A 495 -31.67 -4.64 -3.66
N ILE A 496 -31.30 -3.42 -4.03
CA ILE A 496 -32.24 -2.34 -4.38
C ILE A 496 -33.06 -2.75 -5.62
N ILE A 497 -32.42 -3.30 -6.66
CA ILE A 497 -33.12 -3.77 -7.88
C ILE A 497 -34.11 -4.88 -7.55
N LYS A 498 -33.73 -5.82 -6.66
CA LYS A 498 -34.63 -6.89 -6.23
C LYS A 498 -35.88 -6.35 -5.52
N GLU A 499 -35.76 -5.26 -4.77
CA GLU A 499 -36.84 -4.67 -3.99
C GLU A 499 -37.73 -3.73 -4.83
N TYR A 500 -37.11 -2.89 -5.67
CA TYR A 500 -37.77 -1.75 -6.34
C TYR A 500 -37.76 -1.80 -7.87
N GLY A 501 -37.20 -2.84 -8.49
CA GLY A 501 -37.01 -2.91 -9.95
C GLY A 501 -35.78 -2.13 -10.43
N LYS A 502 -35.57 -2.00 -11.75
CA LYS A 502 -34.40 -1.28 -12.30
C LYS A 502 -34.56 0.25 -12.14
N PRO A 503 -33.48 0.98 -11.76
CA PRO A 503 -33.54 2.43 -11.67
C PRO A 503 -33.68 3.06 -13.06
N LYS A 504 -34.49 4.12 -13.16
CA LYS A 504 -34.61 4.94 -14.38
C LYS A 504 -33.47 5.95 -14.49
N GLN A 505 -32.94 6.40 -13.35
CA GLN A 505 -31.77 7.27 -13.26
C GLN A 505 -30.87 6.86 -12.10
N ILE A 506 -29.56 7.01 -12.29
CA ILE A 506 -28.57 6.84 -11.20
C ILE A 506 -27.69 8.08 -11.13
N VAL A 507 -27.53 8.63 -9.93
CA VAL A 507 -26.71 9.80 -9.65
C VAL A 507 -25.65 9.45 -8.63
N VAL A 508 -24.39 9.78 -8.94
CA VAL A 508 -23.22 9.46 -8.10
C VAL A 508 -22.44 10.73 -7.77
N GLU A 509 -21.92 10.89 -6.56
CA GLU A 509 -21.01 12.01 -6.27
C GLU A 509 -19.60 11.76 -6.83
N LEU A 510 -19.01 12.77 -7.49
CA LEU A 510 -17.60 12.78 -7.84
C LEU A 510 -16.75 13.29 -6.68
N SER A 511 -15.60 12.66 -6.46
CA SER A 511 -14.51 13.26 -5.70
C SER A 511 -14.14 14.65 -6.26
N ARG A 512 -13.80 15.58 -5.37
CA ARG A 512 -13.57 17.02 -5.65
C ARG A 512 -12.62 17.32 -6.81
N ASP A 513 -11.71 16.42 -7.16
CA ASP A 513 -10.66 16.64 -8.16
C ASP A 513 -11.15 16.66 -9.63
N LEU A 514 -12.35 16.14 -9.94
CA LEU A 514 -12.76 15.88 -11.32
C LEU A 514 -13.35 17.09 -12.07
N LYS A 515 -13.68 18.20 -11.40
CA LYS A 515 -14.20 19.43 -12.04
C LYS A 515 -13.74 20.70 -11.31
N ASN A 516 -12.44 20.98 -11.35
CA ASN A 516 -11.91 22.30 -10.97
C ASN A 516 -12.43 23.39 -11.92
N SER A 517 -12.70 24.60 -11.39
CA SER A 517 -13.02 25.79 -12.21
C SER A 517 -11.87 26.12 -13.17
N ARG A 518 -12.11 26.93 -14.22
CA ARG A 518 -11.03 27.33 -15.15
C ARG A 518 -9.86 27.97 -14.40
N GLU A 519 -10.13 28.87 -13.46
CA GLU A 519 -9.11 29.49 -12.61
C GLU A 519 -8.37 28.49 -11.70
N ALA A 520 -9.08 27.52 -11.11
CA ALA A 520 -8.45 26.49 -10.29
C ALA A 520 -7.61 25.54 -11.15
N LYS A 521 -8.07 25.18 -12.36
CA LYS A 521 -7.29 24.45 -13.35
C LYS A 521 -6.05 25.24 -13.76
N ASP A 522 -6.17 26.53 -14.04
CA ASP A 522 -5.06 27.39 -14.41
C ASP A 522 -4.05 27.53 -13.27
N ARG A 523 -4.51 27.65 -12.02
CA ARG A 523 -3.63 27.66 -10.84
C ARG A 523 -2.88 26.34 -10.69
N ILE A 524 -3.58 25.21 -10.80
CA ILE A 524 -2.98 23.87 -10.73
C ILE A 524 -1.98 23.67 -11.87
N LEU A 525 -2.32 24.07 -13.10
CA LEU A 525 -1.43 24.00 -14.26
C LEU A 525 -0.20 24.88 -14.08
N ARG A 526 -0.35 26.10 -13.51
CA ARG A 526 0.78 26.96 -13.15
C ARG A 526 1.69 26.31 -12.09
N GLU A 527 1.11 25.74 -11.03
CA GLU A 527 1.87 25.04 -9.99
C GLU A 527 2.60 23.81 -10.55
N GLN A 528 1.92 23.00 -11.39
CA GLN A 528 2.51 21.86 -12.07
C GLN A 528 3.63 22.28 -13.03
N SER A 529 3.44 23.35 -13.81
CA SER A 529 4.46 23.96 -14.66
C SER A 529 5.69 24.39 -13.87
N GLN A 530 5.49 25.12 -12.77
CA GLN A 530 6.57 25.58 -11.91
C GLN A 530 7.33 24.39 -11.30
N ASN A 531 6.62 23.35 -10.88
CA ASN A 531 7.21 22.12 -10.37
C ASN A 531 7.99 21.36 -11.46
N ALA A 532 7.48 21.30 -12.69
CA ALA A 532 8.16 20.67 -13.84
C ALA A 532 9.46 21.40 -14.18
N LYS A 533 9.42 22.73 -14.34
CA LYS A 533 10.61 23.57 -14.56
C LYS A 533 11.62 23.42 -13.44
N ARG A 534 11.15 23.42 -12.19
CA ARG A 534 12.01 23.19 -11.04
C ARG A 534 12.66 21.80 -11.10
N ASN A 535 11.92 20.77 -11.46
CA ASN A 535 12.45 19.42 -11.63
C ASN A 535 13.48 19.32 -12.76
N GLU A 536 13.30 20.04 -13.88
CA GLU A 536 14.29 20.09 -14.96
C GLU A 536 15.61 20.73 -14.49
N VAL A 537 15.52 21.88 -13.81
CA VAL A 537 16.69 22.56 -13.24
C VAL A 537 17.40 21.65 -12.23
N ILE A 538 16.64 20.98 -11.37
CA ILE A 538 17.19 20.02 -10.41
C ILE A 538 17.86 18.87 -11.15
N ASN A 539 17.21 18.28 -12.15
CA ASN A 539 17.79 17.17 -12.89
C ASN A 539 19.11 17.58 -13.57
N LYS A 540 19.17 18.79 -14.14
CA LYS A 540 20.40 19.35 -14.72
C LYS A 540 21.48 19.51 -13.65
N ASN A 541 21.17 20.11 -12.51
CA ASN A 541 22.12 20.25 -11.40
C ASN A 541 22.62 18.89 -10.88
N LEU A 542 21.72 17.90 -10.78
CA LEU A 542 22.04 16.51 -10.39
C LEU A 542 22.97 15.83 -11.39
N SER A 543 22.75 16.03 -12.69
CA SER A 543 23.62 15.53 -13.75
C SER A 543 24.99 16.23 -13.75
N ASP A 544 25.00 17.56 -13.80
CA ASP A 544 26.21 18.34 -14.04
C ASP A 544 27.16 18.29 -12.83
N ALA A 545 26.63 18.55 -11.63
CA ALA A 545 27.40 18.71 -10.40
C ALA A 545 27.58 17.42 -9.61
N TYR A 546 26.67 16.44 -9.75
CA TYR A 546 26.67 15.21 -8.94
C TYR A 546 26.74 13.92 -9.77
N LYS A 547 26.83 14.02 -11.10
CA LYS A 547 26.94 12.89 -12.05
C LYS A 547 25.80 11.87 -11.93
N ILE A 548 24.59 12.34 -11.61
CA ILE A 548 23.37 11.54 -11.57
C ILE A 548 22.58 11.77 -12.87
N GLU A 549 22.81 10.93 -13.88
CA GLU A 549 22.22 11.10 -15.23
C GLU A 549 20.70 10.82 -15.28
N HIS A 550 20.20 9.95 -14.39
CA HIS A 550 18.78 9.60 -14.31
C HIS A 550 18.25 9.79 -12.88
N PRO A 551 18.02 11.04 -12.44
CA PRO A 551 17.54 11.31 -11.09
C PRO A 551 16.19 10.63 -10.83
N SER A 552 16.11 9.90 -9.72
CA SER A 552 14.86 9.35 -9.22
C SER A 552 13.97 10.45 -8.62
N ARG A 553 12.71 10.11 -8.27
CA ARG A 553 11.82 11.00 -7.52
C ARG A 553 12.45 11.44 -6.19
N ILE A 554 13.27 10.57 -5.61
CA ILE A 554 13.89 10.72 -4.30
C ILE A 554 15.09 11.64 -4.38
N ASP A 555 15.91 11.50 -5.42
CA ASP A 555 17.07 12.39 -5.64
C ASP A 555 16.59 13.83 -5.79
N ARG A 556 15.52 14.03 -6.57
CA ARG A 556 14.84 15.34 -6.66
C ARG A 556 14.29 15.81 -5.33
N LEU A 557 13.70 14.92 -4.53
CA LEU A 557 13.16 15.27 -3.22
C LEU A 557 14.27 15.66 -2.23
N LYS A 558 15.35 14.87 -2.12
CA LYS A 558 16.53 15.18 -1.31
C LYS A 558 17.10 16.55 -1.66
N PHE A 559 17.26 16.82 -2.96
CA PHE A 559 17.77 18.12 -3.42
C PHE A 559 16.85 19.28 -3.02
N ARG A 560 15.53 19.15 -3.24
CA ARG A 560 14.57 20.20 -2.84
C ARG A 560 14.56 20.47 -1.35
N LEU A 561 14.58 19.42 -0.55
CA LEU A 561 14.60 19.52 0.91
C LEU A 561 15.91 20.12 1.43
N TRP A 562 17.04 19.82 0.77
CA TRP A 562 18.34 20.42 1.10
C TRP A 562 18.40 21.91 0.75
N GLU A 563 17.88 22.32 -0.41
CA GLU A 563 17.74 23.73 -0.77
C GLU A 563 16.87 24.52 0.22
N GLU A 564 15.89 23.85 0.83
CA GLU A 564 14.99 24.48 1.80
C GLU A 564 15.69 24.85 3.12
N LEU A 565 16.82 24.21 3.45
CA LEU A 565 17.56 24.47 4.68
C LEU A 565 18.31 25.82 4.69
N GLY A 566 18.50 26.44 3.53
CA GLY A 566 19.23 27.70 3.42
C GLY A 566 19.49 28.15 1.98
N VAL A 567 19.54 29.46 1.78
CA VAL A 567 19.72 30.08 0.44
C VAL A 567 21.11 29.80 -0.12
N GLU A 568 22.14 29.92 0.71
CA GLU A 568 23.53 29.68 0.33
C GLU A 568 23.95 28.23 0.63
N THR A 569 24.69 27.61 -0.30
CA THR A 569 25.15 26.22 -0.18
C THR A 569 25.96 25.96 1.10
N LEU A 570 26.77 26.93 1.54
CA LEU A 570 27.62 26.83 2.74
C LEU A 570 26.86 27.03 4.06
N SER A 571 25.60 27.48 4.02
CA SER A 571 24.76 27.72 5.21
C SER A 571 23.70 26.64 5.46
N ARG A 572 23.57 25.64 4.58
CA ARG A 572 22.58 24.57 4.68
C ARG A 572 22.94 23.60 5.81
N LYS A 573 22.35 23.84 6.98
CA LYS A 573 22.58 23.07 8.20
C LYS A 573 21.44 22.10 8.48
N CYS A 574 21.79 20.93 8.99
CA CYS A 574 20.82 20.01 9.58
C CYS A 574 20.03 20.73 10.67
N ILE A 575 18.69 20.70 10.58
CA ILE A 575 17.81 21.41 11.52
C ILE A 575 18.08 20.94 12.97
N TYR A 576 18.32 19.64 13.16
CA TYR A 576 18.50 19.05 14.48
C TYR A 576 19.89 19.33 15.08
N CYS A 577 20.97 18.85 14.46
CA CYS A 577 22.32 18.96 15.04
C CYS A 577 23.09 20.22 14.64
N GLY A 578 22.58 21.06 13.72
CA GLY A 578 23.24 22.29 13.29
C GLY A 578 24.50 22.11 12.42
N LYS A 579 24.92 20.88 12.12
CA LYS A 579 26.05 20.59 11.23
C LYS A 579 25.71 20.90 9.76
N ASN A 580 26.67 21.42 9.01
CA ASN A 580 26.53 21.67 7.58
C ASN A 580 26.29 20.37 6.81
N ILE A 581 25.47 20.42 5.77
CA ILE A 581 25.22 19.32 4.84
C ILE A 581 25.74 19.78 3.48
N SER A 582 26.83 19.18 3.00
CA SER A 582 27.34 19.49 1.67
C SER A 582 26.50 18.80 0.58
N GLY A 583 26.56 19.32 -0.65
CA GLY A 583 25.86 18.68 -1.77
C GLY A 583 26.38 17.27 -2.08
N ALA A 584 27.68 17.02 -1.90
CA ALA A 584 28.25 15.68 -2.06
C ALA A 584 27.75 14.72 -0.96
N GLU A 585 27.62 15.23 0.27
CA GLU A 585 27.13 14.45 1.42
C GLU A 585 25.64 14.13 1.33
N LEU A 586 24.84 14.99 0.68
CA LEU A 586 23.38 14.83 0.54
C LEU A 586 22.94 13.46 -0.01
N PHE A 587 23.69 12.93 -0.97
CA PHE A 587 23.40 11.65 -1.63
C PHE A 587 24.08 10.45 -0.94
N THR A 588 24.75 10.69 0.17
CA THR A 588 25.31 9.63 1.02
C THR A 588 24.28 9.17 2.06
N LYS A 589 24.62 8.10 2.80
CA LYS A 589 23.82 7.57 3.91
C LYS A 589 23.82 8.44 5.15
N ASN A 590 24.77 9.37 5.26
CA ASN A 590 24.85 10.25 6.41
C ASN A 590 23.61 11.14 6.46
N ILE A 591 22.91 11.29 5.32
CA ILE A 591 21.79 12.18 5.13
C ILE A 591 20.55 11.39 4.70
N GLU A 592 19.51 11.47 5.50
CA GLU A 592 18.23 10.80 5.31
C GLU A 592 17.11 11.83 5.13
N ILE A 593 16.10 11.46 4.34
CA ILE A 593 14.81 12.15 4.36
C ILE A 593 14.14 11.72 5.65
N GLU A 594 13.80 12.70 6.49
CA GLU A 594 13.21 12.47 7.81
C GLU A 594 11.81 13.07 7.88
N HIS A 595 10.86 12.33 8.46
CA HIS A 595 9.54 12.84 8.76
C HIS A 595 9.61 13.71 10.02
N ILE A 596 9.37 15.02 9.88
CA ILE A 596 9.38 15.98 10.99
C ILE A 596 8.42 15.51 12.09
N LEU A 597 7.16 15.21 11.75
CA LEU A 597 6.26 14.44 12.61
C LEU A 597 6.30 12.96 12.23
N PRO A 598 6.35 12.04 13.21
CA PRO A 598 6.58 10.62 12.96
C PRO A 598 5.49 9.97 12.11
N PHE A 599 5.88 9.42 10.94
CA PHE A 599 4.96 8.76 10.02
C PHE A 599 4.13 7.64 10.67
N SER A 600 4.70 6.88 11.62
CA SER A 600 3.99 5.81 12.33
C SER A 600 2.77 6.29 13.13
N ARG A 601 2.74 7.58 13.49
CA ARG A 601 1.65 8.21 14.25
C ARG A 601 0.80 9.13 13.37
N THR A 602 1.40 9.83 12.41
CA THR A 602 0.71 10.84 11.59
C THR A 602 0.26 10.33 10.23
N LEU A 603 0.95 9.34 9.67
CA LEU A 603 0.79 8.89 8.27
C LEU A 603 0.95 10.04 7.25
N LEU A 604 1.59 11.14 7.65
CA LEU A 604 1.79 12.31 6.80
C LEU A 604 3.08 12.16 6.01
N ASP A 605 2.97 11.64 4.79
CA ASP A 605 4.10 11.46 3.86
C ASP A 605 4.23 12.60 2.85
N SER A 606 3.52 13.71 3.07
CA SER A 606 3.64 14.88 2.20
C SER A 606 4.97 15.57 2.44
N GLU A 607 5.51 16.20 1.39
CA GLU A 607 6.76 16.95 1.46
C GLU A 607 6.76 18.03 2.55
N SER A 608 5.60 18.58 2.92
CA SER A 608 5.39 19.49 4.07
C SER A 608 5.65 18.87 5.45
N ASN A 609 5.90 17.56 5.52
CA ASN A 609 6.33 16.86 6.73
C ASN A 609 7.71 16.22 6.56
N LEU A 610 8.37 16.42 5.43
CA LEU A 610 9.68 15.86 5.17
C LEU A 610 10.75 16.94 5.34
N THR A 611 11.89 16.57 5.88
CA THR A 611 13.10 17.38 5.90
C THR A 611 14.30 16.51 5.57
N ILE A 612 15.45 17.14 5.34
CA ILE A 612 16.73 16.45 5.29
C ILE A 612 17.42 16.58 6.64
N ALA A 613 17.93 15.47 7.17
CA ALA A 613 18.64 15.43 8.44
C ALA A 613 19.78 14.41 8.40
N HIS A 614 20.74 14.54 9.33
CA HIS A 614 21.73 13.49 9.52
C HIS A 614 21.04 12.22 10.05
N SER A 615 21.44 11.05 9.56
CA SER A 615 20.90 9.75 9.97
C SER A 615 21.01 9.52 11.48
N SER A 616 22.06 10.03 12.12
CA SER A 616 22.20 10.03 13.59
C SER A 616 21.13 10.85 14.31
N CYS A 617 20.70 11.97 13.73
CA CYS A 617 19.62 12.81 14.28
C CYS A 617 18.27 12.13 14.14
N ASN A 618 18.01 11.52 12.98
CA ASN A 618 16.81 10.72 12.74
C ASN A 618 16.74 9.53 13.71
N ALA A 619 17.84 8.77 13.82
CA ALA A 619 17.95 7.64 14.75
C ALA A 619 17.75 8.04 16.22
N PHE A 620 18.13 9.26 16.60
CA PHE A 620 17.84 9.82 17.92
C PHE A 620 16.36 10.19 18.10
N LYS A 621 15.76 10.87 17.11
CA LYS A 621 14.36 11.31 17.16
C LYS A 621 13.39 10.12 17.21
N LYS A 622 13.60 9.08 16.39
CA LYS A 622 12.73 7.88 16.31
C LYS A 622 11.26 8.27 16.05
N GLU A 623 10.31 7.59 16.67
CA GLU A 623 8.86 7.79 16.49
C GLU A 623 8.29 8.96 17.31
N ARG A 624 9.12 9.97 17.59
CA ARG A 624 8.75 11.17 18.36
C ARG A 624 8.66 12.41 17.47
N SER A 625 7.88 13.40 17.89
CA SER A 625 7.90 14.75 17.32
C SER A 625 9.23 15.46 17.66
N PRO A 626 9.57 16.56 16.98
CA PRO A 626 10.80 17.31 17.31
C PRO A 626 10.78 17.82 18.76
N PHE A 627 9.63 18.32 19.23
CA PHE A 627 9.49 18.78 20.61
C PHE A 627 9.65 17.63 21.61
N GLU A 628 8.99 16.49 21.39
CA GLU A 628 9.13 15.29 22.24
C GLU A 628 10.57 14.73 22.26
N ALA A 629 11.32 14.92 21.17
CA ALA A 629 12.68 14.39 21.05
C ALA A 629 13.74 15.31 21.66
N PHE A 630 13.60 16.62 21.51
CA PHE A 630 14.69 17.57 21.72
C PHE A 630 14.43 18.64 22.80
N SER A 631 13.20 18.82 23.29
CA SER A 631 12.85 19.87 24.26
C SER A 631 13.67 19.84 25.56
N SER A 632 14.17 18.66 25.95
CA SER A 632 15.01 18.46 27.13
C SER A 632 16.50 18.74 26.91
N ASN A 633 16.91 19.31 25.77
CA ASN A 633 18.31 19.58 25.39
C ASN A 633 19.27 18.38 25.58
N PRO A 634 19.01 17.23 24.92
CA PRO A 634 19.88 16.07 25.04
C PRO A 634 21.30 16.35 24.51
N LYS A 635 22.32 15.68 25.06
CA LYS A 635 23.74 15.89 24.73
C LYS A 635 23.97 15.93 23.20
N GLY A 636 24.48 17.08 22.72
CA GLY A 636 24.72 17.33 21.29
C GLY A 636 23.56 18.01 20.54
N PHE A 637 22.48 18.38 21.22
CA PHE A 637 21.31 19.06 20.67
C PHE A 637 20.84 20.19 21.60
N ASN A 638 20.41 21.30 21.01
CA ASN A 638 19.85 22.44 21.72
C ASN A 638 18.50 22.82 21.09
N TRP A 639 17.41 22.73 21.85
CA TRP A 639 16.05 22.99 21.38
C TRP A 639 15.86 24.41 20.88
N ALA A 640 16.41 25.41 21.59
CA ALA A 640 16.28 26.81 21.19
C ALA A 640 16.94 27.05 19.82
N GLU A 641 18.11 26.45 19.60
CA GLU A 641 18.78 26.54 18.29
C GLU A 641 18.07 25.74 17.18
N ILE A 642 17.52 24.56 17.52
CA ILE A 642 16.70 23.76 16.58
C ILE A 642 15.49 24.58 16.14
N LEU A 643 14.82 25.22 17.11
CA LEU A 643 13.66 26.05 16.85
C LEU A 643 14.04 27.29 16.03
N ALA A 644 15.18 27.92 16.31
CA ALA A 644 15.71 29.02 15.52
C ALA A 644 15.95 28.61 14.05
N ARG A 645 16.61 27.47 13.82
CA ARG A 645 16.81 26.92 12.46
C ARG A 645 15.50 26.55 11.78
N ALA A 646 14.58 25.93 12.52
CA ALA A 646 13.25 25.58 12.01
C ALA A 646 12.46 26.82 11.62
N ASN A 647 12.52 27.90 12.41
CA ASN A 647 11.82 29.17 12.13
C ASN A 647 12.32 29.88 10.87
N CYS A 648 13.54 29.58 10.41
CA CYS A 648 14.09 30.07 9.15
C CYS A 648 13.56 29.31 7.91
N LEU A 649 12.83 28.20 8.08
CA LEU A 649 12.26 27.47 6.94
C LEU A 649 11.20 28.31 6.22
N ARG A 650 11.29 28.36 4.89
CA ARG A 650 10.34 29.10 4.05
C ARG A 650 8.91 28.55 4.13
N ASN A 651 8.75 27.24 4.35
CA ASN A 651 7.44 26.60 4.40
C ASN A 651 6.78 26.76 5.79
N PRO A 652 5.70 27.56 5.92
CA PRO A 652 5.03 27.79 7.21
C PRO A 652 4.42 26.52 7.82
N VAL A 653 3.99 25.57 6.99
CA VAL A 653 3.45 24.29 7.47
C VAL A 653 4.54 23.44 8.09
N LYS A 654 5.77 23.45 7.54
CA LYS A 654 6.91 22.76 8.17
C LYS A 654 7.28 23.43 9.49
N ARG A 655 7.32 24.76 9.53
CA ARG A 655 7.61 25.52 10.75
C ARG A 655 6.69 25.13 11.89
N SER A 656 5.38 25.07 11.63
CA SER A 656 4.40 24.69 12.66
C SER A 656 4.57 23.24 13.16
N ARG A 657 5.26 22.35 12.41
CA ARG A 657 5.56 20.99 12.88
C ARG A 657 6.63 20.90 13.97
N PHE A 658 7.34 22.00 14.23
CA PHE A 658 8.26 22.13 15.36
C PHE A 658 7.62 22.79 16.59
N ALA A 659 6.34 23.15 16.52
CA ALA A 659 5.60 23.69 17.67
C ALA A 659 5.42 22.64 18.77
N VAL A 660 5.23 23.11 20.01
CA VAL A 660 4.98 22.28 21.19
C VAL A 660 3.78 21.36 20.99
N ASN A 661 2.69 21.91 20.44
CA ASN A 661 1.41 21.23 20.17
C ASN A 661 1.31 20.67 18.74
N ALA A 662 2.42 20.47 18.03
CA ALA A 662 2.39 20.08 16.62
C ALA A 662 1.66 18.74 16.34
N MET A 663 1.73 17.79 17.28
CA MET A 663 1.03 16.50 17.19
C MET A 663 -0.48 16.66 17.43
N GLU A 664 -0.88 17.48 18.40
CA GLU A 664 -2.29 17.77 18.71
C GLU A 664 -2.94 18.52 17.54
N ASN A 665 -2.30 19.57 17.04
CA ASN A 665 -2.74 20.31 15.85
C ASN A 665 -2.83 19.40 14.62
N PHE A 666 -1.89 18.46 14.46
CA PHE A 666 -1.96 17.47 13.39
C PHE A 666 -3.19 16.57 13.52
N GLU A 667 -3.47 16.04 14.71
CA GLU A 667 -4.62 15.15 14.95
C GLU A 667 -5.96 15.85 14.69
N GLU A 668 -6.04 17.15 14.94
CA GLU A 668 -7.21 17.98 14.63
C GLU A 668 -7.41 18.21 13.12
N ASP A 669 -6.33 18.51 12.39
CA ASP A 669 -6.34 18.78 10.95
C ASP A 669 -6.43 17.51 10.08
N SER A 670 -5.91 16.39 10.58
CA SER A 670 -5.53 15.24 9.74
C SER A 670 -6.53 14.10 9.74
N LYS A 671 -7.82 14.45 9.80
CA LYS A 671 -8.90 13.51 9.49
C LYS A 671 -8.89 13.14 8.00
N PHE A 672 -7.90 12.34 7.58
CA PHE A 672 -8.06 11.25 6.60
C PHE A 672 -8.27 11.62 5.11
N ILE A 673 -7.51 12.57 4.53
CA ILE A 673 -7.98 13.24 3.28
C ILE A 673 -7.24 12.85 1.98
N ALA A 674 -5.92 13.01 1.85
CA ALA A 674 -5.31 13.07 0.50
C ALA A 674 -5.43 11.77 -0.35
N ARG A 675 -5.18 10.58 0.21
CA ARG A 675 -5.17 9.32 -0.55
C ARG A 675 -6.57 8.74 -0.78
N GLN A 676 -7.48 8.89 0.20
CA GLN A 676 -8.88 8.53 0.02
C GLN A 676 -9.52 9.36 -1.09
N LEU A 677 -9.12 10.61 -1.28
CA LEU A 677 -9.60 11.41 -2.40
C LEU A 677 -9.22 10.80 -3.75
N THR A 678 -7.96 10.36 -3.94
CA THR A 678 -7.53 9.68 -5.17
C THR A 678 -8.25 8.34 -5.38
N ASP A 679 -8.37 7.52 -4.33
CA ASP A 679 -9.09 6.24 -4.40
C ASP A 679 -10.59 6.45 -4.69
N ASN A 680 -11.23 7.47 -4.10
CA ASN A 680 -12.61 7.86 -4.38
C ASN A 680 -12.78 8.39 -5.80
N ALA A 681 -11.79 9.11 -6.35
CA ALA A 681 -11.81 9.58 -7.73
C ALA A 681 -11.80 8.42 -8.72
N TYR A 682 -10.90 7.45 -8.49
CA TYR A 682 -10.82 6.25 -9.31
C TYR A 682 -12.06 5.37 -9.18
N LEU A 683 -12.60 5.22 -7.95
CA LEU A 683 -13.86 4.53 -7.68
C LEU A 683 -15.02 5.19 -8.43
N SER A 684 -15.19 6.50 -8.32
CA SER A 684 -16.28 7.25 -8.95
C SER A 684 -16.27 7.08 -10.47
N LYS A 685 -15.09 7.25 -11.10
CA LYS A 685 -14.93 7.07 -12.55
C LYS A 685 -15.26 5.64 -12.99
N SER A 686 -14.78 4.64 -12.25
CA SER A 686 -15.05 3.23 -12.53
C SER A 686 -16.52 2.87 -12.32
N ALA A 687 -17.14 3.40 -11.26
CA ALA A 687 -18.54 3.18 -10.91
C ALA A 687 -19.49 3.76 -11.96
N LEU A 688 -19.21 4.96 -12.51
CA LEU A 688 -20.04 5.54 -13.57
C LEU A 688 -20.12 4.62 -14.79
N LYS A 689 -18.96 4.16 -15.30
CA LYS A 689 -18.94 3.20 -16.42
C LYS A 689 -19.62 1.89 -16.06
N TYR A 690 -19.42 1.41 -14.83
CA TYR A 690 -20.01 0.16 -14.37
C TYR A 690 -21.54 0.23 -14.23
N LEU A 691 -22.08 1.31 -13.69
CA LEU A 691 -23.52 1.52 -13.49
C LEU A 691 -24.27 1.71 -14.82
N LYS A 692 -23.58 2.20 -15.87
CA LYS A 692 -24.13 2.24 -17.24
C LYS A 692 -24.54 0.86 -17.77
N SER A 693 -24.06 -0.23 -17.17
CA SER A 693 -24.46 -1.60 -17.55
C SER A 693 -25.91 -1.96 -17.19
N ILE A 694 -26.54 -1.22 -16.28
CA ILE A 694 -27.93 -1.50 -15.83
C ILE A 694 -28.89 -0.33 -16.06
N CYS A 695 -28.39 0.87 -16.32
CA CYS A 695 -29.16 2.09 -16.50
C CYS A 695 -28.48 2.98 -17.55
N ASP A 696 -29.22 3.54 -18.50
CA ASP A 696 -28.66 4.45 -19.51
C ASP A 696 -28.37 5.85 -18.96
N ASP A 697 -29.24 6.34 -18.07
CA ASP A 697 -29.17 7.69 -17.53
C ASP A 697 -28.39 7.70 -16.21
N VAL A 698 -27.06 7.58 -16.34
CA VAL A 698 -26.11 7.63 -15.23
C VAL A 698 -25.26 8.89 -15.33
N TRP A 699 -25.26 9.71 -14.29
CA TRP A 699 -24.48 10.93 -14.25
C TRP A 699 -23.97 11.23 -12.84
N SER A 700 -23.22 12.32 -12.73
CA SER A 700 -22.47 12.61 -11.51
C SER A 700 -22.56 14.06 -11.04
N VAL A 701 -22.65 14.25 -9.73
CA VAL A 701 -22.72 15.55 -9.06
C VAL A 701 -21.36 15.94 -8.48
N ASN A 702 -21.05 17.24 -8.44
CA ASN A 702 -19.84 17.75 -7.79
C ASN A 702 -20.06 17.81 -6.26
N GLY A 703 -19.15 17.26 -5.45
CA GLY A 703 -19.28 17.30 -3.99
C GLY A 703 -19.30 18.70 -3.36
N GLY A 704 -18.81 19.73 -4.07
CA GLY A 704 -19.02 21.13 -3.71
C GLY A 704 -20.50 21.54 -3.78
N MET A 705 -21.22 21.08 -4.80
CA MET A 705 -22.65 21.31 -4.96
C MET A 705 -23.45 20.59 -3.88
N THR A 706 -23.14 19.31 -3.62
CA THR A 706 -23.78 18.56 -2.52
C THR A 706 -23.58 19.27 -1.18
N LYS A 707 -22.40 19.86 -0.94
CA LYS A 707 -22.13 20.65 0.27
C LYS A 707 -23.00 21.91 0.33
N LEU A 708 -23.00 22.71 -0.73
CA LEU A 708 -23.81 23.93 -0.81
C LEU A 708 -25.28 23.64 -0.51
N LEU A 709 -25.85 22.62 -1.15
CA LEU A 709 -27.25 22.26 -0.98
C LEU A 709 -27.54 21.69 0.42
N ARG A 710 -26.65 20.86 0.99
CA ARG A 710 -26.80 20.42 2.38
C ARG A 710 -26.85 21.58 3.37
N ASP A 711 -25.97 22.57 3.18
CA ASP A 711 -25.89 23.75 4.04
C ASP A 711 -27.15 24.62 3.91
N LYS A 712 -27.63 24.83 2.68
CA LYS A 712 -28.80 25.69 2.40
C LYS A 712 -30.16 25.05 2.68
N TRP A 713 -30.30 23.75 2.49
CA TRP A 713 -31.51 23.00 2.85
C TRP A 713 -31.53 22.57 4.33
N ASP A 714 -30.51 22.98 5.11
CA ASP A 714 -30.37 22.65 6.53
C ASP A 714 -30.48 21.14 6.81
N ILE A 715 -29.84 20.33 5.96
CA ILE A 715 -29.84 18.86 6.07
C ILE A 715 -28.85 18.38 7.13
N ASP A 716 -27.72 19.08 7.28
CA ASP A 716 -26.71 18.73 8.28
C ASP A 716 -27.26 18.80 9.72
N SER A 717 -28.28 19.64 9.97
CA SER A 717 -28.93 19.76 11.28
C SER A 717 -29.84 18.57 11.64
N ILE A 718 -30.13 17.67 10.70
CA ILE A 718 -30.92 16.44 10.97
C ILE A 718 -30.17 15.52 11.94
N LEU A 719 -28.87 15.30 11.70
CA LEU A 719 -28.03 14.44 12.55
C LEU A 719 -27.22 15.24 13.57
N LYS A 720 -27.17 16.57 13.46
CA LYS A 720 -26.34 17.41 14.31
C LYS A 720 -27.10 18.63 14.86
N ARG A 721 -26.76 19.06 16.08
CA ARG A 721 -27.15 20.36 16.64
C ARG A 721 -26.05 21.42 16.47
N LYS A 722 -26.35 22.69 16.77
CA LYS A 722 -25.31 23.72 16.95
C LYS A 722 -24.28 23.24 17.97
N ILE A 723 -23.00 23.46 17.70
CA ILE A 723 -21.92 23.06 18.62
C ILE A 723 -22.16 23.76 19.96
N GLY A 724 -22.39 22.97 21.01
CA GLY A 724 -22.48 23.47 22.38
C GLY A 724 -21.18 23.27 23.14
N ASP A 725 -21.08 23.84 24.34
CA ASP A 725 -19.86 23.83 25.15
C ASP A 725 -19.33 22.43 25.44
N LYS A 726 -20.24 21.47 25.65
CA LYS A 726 -19.89 20.05 25.88
C LYS A 726 -19.23 19.40 24.66
N GLU A 727 -19.69 19.72 23.45
CA GLU A 727 -19.09 19.23 22.20
C GLU A 727 -17.74 19.91 21.94
N ALA A 728 -17.65 21.22 22.20
CA ALA A 728 -16.42 21.97 22.06
C ALA A 728 -15.33 21.46 23.01
N ALA A 729 -15.65 21.23 24.28
CA ALA A 729 -14.71 20.68 25.25
C ALA A 729 -14.30 19.23 24.92
N HIS A 730 -15.22 18.38 24.45
CA HIS A 730 -14.90 16.97 24.17
C HIS A 730 -14.03 16.79 22.92
N PHE A 731 -14.18 17.67 21.92
CA PHE A 731 -13.40 17.62 20.68
C PHE A 731 -12.33 18.72 20.58
N ASN A 732 -12.03 19.43 21.69
CA ASN A 732 -11.10 20.56 21.76
C ASN A 732 -11.33 21.61 20.66
N LEU A 733 -12.59 22.00 20.43
CA LEU A 733 -12.95 23.00 19.42
C LEU A 733 -12.67 24.42 19.92
N LYS A 734 -12.36 25.32 18.99
CA LYS A 734 -12.15 26.74 19.31
C LYS A 734 -13.45 27.40 19.80
N PRO A 735 -13.41 28.36 20.73
CA PRO A 735 -14.60 29.06 21.23
C PRO A 735 -15.46 29.68 20.12
N GLU A 736 -14.83 30.19 19.05
CA GLU A 736 -15.48 30.77 17.86
C GLU A 736 -16.37 29.76 17.09
N GLN A 737 -16.19 28.46 17.32
CA GLN A 737 -16.97 27.40 16.67
C GLN A 737 -18.24 27.04 17.44
N VAL A 738 -18.37 27.49 18.70
CA VAL A 738 -19.57 27.31 19.50
C VAL A 738 -20.73 28.09 18.85
N GLY A 739 -21.90 27.46 18.76
CA GLY A 739 -23.07 28.01 18.06
C GLY A 739 -23.12 27.75 16.55
N THR A 740 -22.05 27.21 15.94
CA THR A 740 -22.02 26.87 14.50
C THR A 740 -22.47 25.43 14.22
N TYR A 741 -22.92 25.16 12.99
CA TYR A 741 -23.20 23.79 12.52
C TYR A 741 -21.97 23.20 11.81
N ARG A 742 -21.67 21.92 12.06
CA ARG A 742 -20.56 21.21 11.40
C ARG A 742 -20.90 19.74 11.20
N LYS A 743 -21.13 19.26 9.98
CA LYS A 743 -21.39 17.84 9.63
C LYS A 743 -20.94 16.79 10.68
N ASN A 744 -21.90 16.02 11.18
CA ASN A 744 -21.65 14.90 12.11
C ASN A 744 -21.00 13.73 11.38
N ARG A 745 -19.72 13.47 11.68
CA ARG A 745 -18.93 12.35 11.11
C ARG A 745 -18.82 11.15 12.04
N TYR A 746 -19.44 11.20 13.21
CA TYR A 746 -19.41 10.12 14.21
C TYR A 746 -20.70 9.28 14.21
N ASP A 747 -21.65 9.61 13.32
CA ASP A 747 -22.85 8.83 13.03
C ASP A 747 -22.82 8.32 11.58
N HIS A 748 -22.90 7.01 11.36
CA HIS A 748 -22.84 6.41 10.01
C HIS A 748 -23.95 6.88 9.05
N ARG A 749 -25.08 7.38 9.57
CA ARG A 749 -26.24 7.79 8.75
C ARG A 749 -25.97 9.03 7.90
N HIS A 750 -24.90 9.79 8.15
CA HIS A 750 -24.56 10.97 7.34
C HIS A 750 -24.33 10.63 5.86
N HIS A 751 -23.83 9.43 5.54
CA HIS A 751 -23.68 8.98 4.16
C HIS A 751 -25.03 8.83 3.44
N ALA A 752 -26.07 8.41 4.16
CA ALA A 752 -27.41 8.30 3.59
C ALA A 752 -27.99 9.71 3.32
N LEU A 753 -27.74 10.69 4.19
CA LEU A 753 -28.09 12.09 3.92
C LEU A 753 -27.36 12.63 2.68
N ASP A 754 -26.06 12.34 2.53
CA ASP A 754 -25.30 12.73 1.33
C ASP A 754 -25.93 12.11 0.08
N ALA A 755 -26.22 10.81 0.09
CA ALA A 755 -26.90 10.12 -1.00
C ALA A 755 -28.29 10.68 -1.32
N SER A 756 -29.03 11.14 -0.29
CA SER A 756 -30.32 11.82 -0.45
C SER A 756 -30.16 13.10 -1.24
N VAL A 757 -29.19 13.95 -0.88
CA VAL A 757 -28.92 15.20 -1.61
C VAL A 757 -28.49 14.90 -3.04
N ILE A 758 -27.61 13.91 -3.24
CA ILE A 758 -27.17 13.47 -4.57
C ILE A 758 -28.36 13.07 -5.44
N ALA A 759 -29.35 12.35 -4.89
CA ALA A 759 -30.56 11.99 -5.62
C ALA A 759 -31.47 13.19 -5.92
N LEU A 760 -31.53 14.18 -5.03
CA LEU A 760 -32.36 15.38 -5.21
C LEU A 760 -31.81 16.35 -6.26
N VAL A 761 -30.50 16.36 -6.52
CA VAL A 761 -29.92 17.22 -7.56
C VAL A 761 -30.36 16.75 -8.94
N ASP A 762 -30.77 17.69 -9.80
CA ASP A 762 -30.96 17.46 -11.23
C ASP A 762 -30.13 18.44 -12.07
N ARG A 763 -30.14 18.26 -13.40
CA ARG A 763 -29.35 19.09 -14.33
C ARG A 763 -29.88 20.52 -14.42
N SER A 764 -31.20 20.71 -14.31
CA SER A 764 -31.84 22.04 -14.33
C SER A 764 -31.47 22.88 -13.12
N MET A 765 -31.36 22.27 -11.94
CA MET A 765 -31.04 22.93 -10.67
C MET A 765 -29.66 23.62 -10.73
N VAL A 766 -28.70 23.07 -11.47
CA VAL A 766 -27.40 23.73 -11.67
C VAL A 766 -27.55 25.01 -12.50
N SER A 767 -28.35 24.97 -13.56
CA SER A 767 -28.65 26.13 -14.40
C SER A 767 -29.46 27.17 -13.64
N GLU A 768 -30.41 26.73 -12.81
CA GLU A 768 -31.26 27.58 -11.98
C GLU A 768 -30.45 28.30 -10.89
N ILE A 769 -29.55 27.60 -10.18
CA ILE A 769 -28.61 28.23 -9.25
C ILE A 769 -27.76 29.28 -9.99
N SER A 770 -27.24 28.96 -11.18
CA SER A 770 -26.48 29.93 -11.97
C SER A 770 -27.33 31.16 -12.35
N HIS A 771 -28.58 30.96 -12.72
CA HIS A 771 -29.51 32.03 -13.10
C HIS A 771 -29.88 32.92 -11.91
N LEU A 772 -30.30 32.33 -10.79
CA LEU A 772 -30.64 33.03 -9.54
C LEU A 772 -29.49 33.94 -9.06
N ASN A 773 -28.25 33.45 -9.17
CA ASN A 773 -27.07 34.18 -8.73
C ASN A 773 -26.49 35.14 -9.80
N SER A 774 -26.97 35.09 -11.05
CA SER A 774 -26.57 36.06 -12.09
C SER A 774 -27.32 37.39 -11.98
N ILE A 775 -28.47 37.40 -11.31
CA ILE A 775 -29.41 38.53 -11.25
C ILE A 775 -29.15 39.45 -10.02
N ARG A 776 -28.36 39.03 -9.03
CA ARG A 776 -28.15 39.77 -7.76
C ARG A 776 -26.67 39.94 -7.39
N GLN A 777 -26.23 41.18 -7.15
CA GLN A 777 -24.89 41.54 -6.62
C GLN A 777 -24.83 41.66 -5.08
N LYS A 778 -25.56 40.84 -4.30
CA LYS A 778 -25.50 40.89 -2.82
C LYS A 778 -24.91 39.61 -2.22
N ASN A 779 -24.27 39.78 -1.06
CA ASN A 779 -23.47 38.80 -0.32
C ASN A 779 -24.26 37.52 0.08
N GLY A 780 -24.39 36.55 -0.82
CA GLY A 780 -24.83 35.19 -0.50
C GLY A 780 -25.33 34.39 -1.72
N ILE A 781 -25.00 33.09 -1.78
CA ILE A 781 -25.48 32.18 -2.84
C ILE A 781 -26.94 31.79 -2.54
N GLU A 782 -27.86 32.01 -3.48
CA GLU A 782 -29.25 31.50 -3.44
C GLU A 782 -29.36 30.14 -4.13
N VAL A 783 -30.25 29.27 -3.63
CA VAL A 783 -30.51 27.94 -4.19
C VAL A 783 -32.02 27.67 -4.26
N PRO A 784 -32.49 26.79 -5.16
CA PRO A 784 -33.90 26.39 -5.23
C PRO A 784 -34.39 25.75 -3.94
N GLN A 785 -35.70 25.82 -3.71
CA GLN A 785 -36.35 25.11 -2.60
C GLN A 785 -36.13 23.60 -2.73
N MET A 786 -36.01 22.91 -1.60
CA MET A 786 -35.86 21.45 -1.61
C MET A 786 -37.09 20.80 -2.26
N PRO A 787 -36.91 19.88 -3.23
CA PRO A 787 -38.04 19.29 -3.98
C PRO A 787 -39.01 18.47 -3.15
N VAL A 788 -38.58 18.01 -1.97
CA VAL A 788 -39.37 17.15 -1.07
C VAL A 788 -39.40 17.75 0.33
N LEU A 789 -40.32 17.27 1.17
CA LEU A 789 -40.41 17.74 2.55
C LEU A 789 -39.22 17.24 3.38
N ARG A 790 -38.59 18.14 4.14
CA ARG A 790 -37.49 17.81 5.05
C ARG A 790 -37.90 16.80 6.14
N THR A 791 -39.17 16.78 6.52
CA THR A 791 -39.74 15.81 7.47
C THR A 791 -39.62 14.37 6.98
N GLU A 792 -39.76 14.11 5.68
CA GLU A 792 -39.57 12.77 5.10
C GLU A 792 -38.15 12.24 5.35
N LEU A 793 -37.13 13.09 5.17
CA LEU A 793 -35.74 12.72 5.46
C LEU A 793 -35.56 12.44 6.95
N VAL A 794 -36.09 13.29 7.84
CA VAL A 794 -35.98 13.11 9.30
C VAL A 794 -36.56 11.76 9.73
N ASP A 795 -37.75 11.42 9.24
CA ASP A 795 -38.44 10.18 9.62
C ASP A 795 -37.74 8.94 9.07
N LYS A 796 -37.20 9.01 7.85
CA LYS A 796 -36.42 7.91 7.26
C LYS A 796 -35.09 7.72 7.98
N VAL A 797 -34.35 8.80 8.27
CA VAL A 797 -33.05 8.74 8.96
C VAL A 797 -33.15 8.08 10.34
N LYS A 798 -34.22 8.35 11.09
CA LYS A 798 -34.49 7.69 12.38
C LYS A 798 -34.61 6.16 12.27
N ARG A 799 -35.08 5.65 11.12
CA ARG A 799 -35.35 4.22 10.88
C ARG A 799 -34.20 3.50 10.18
N ILE A 800 -33.14 4.21 9.78
CA ILE A 800 -31.99 3.60 9.11
C ILE A 800 -31.30 2.64 10.09
N VAL A 801 -31.11 1.41 9.63
CA VAL A 801 -30.22 0.42 10.24
C VAL A 801 -28.96 0.37 9.39
N PRO A 802 -27.83 0.94 9.84
CA PRO A 802 -26.56 0.82 9.11
C PRO A 802 -26.21 -0.65 8.90
N SER A 803 -25.98 -1.03 7.65
CA SER A 803 -25.62 -2.39 7.26
C SER A 803 -24.10 -2.55 7.27
N PHE A 804 -23.54 -3.50 8.00
CA PHE A 804 -22.11 -3.79 8.03
C PHE A 804 -21.84 -5.04 7.21
N LYS A 805 -20.78 -5.02 6.38
CA LYS A 805 -20.32 -6.23 5.70
C LYS A 805 -19.86 -7.25 6.73
N PRO A 806 -20.46 -8.46 6.79
CA PRO A 806 -19.97 -9.52 7.66
C PRO A 806 -18.52 -9.85 7.31
N ASP A 807 -17.69 -10.00 8.35
CA ASP A 807 -16.28 -10.40 8.21
C ASP A 807 -16.03 -11.74 8.91
N HIS A 808 -16.73 -12.77 8.43
CA HIS A 808 -16.61 -14.15 8.91
C HIS A 808 -15.49 -14.91 8.18
N GLY A 809 -14.54 -14.18 7.57
CA GLY A 809 -13.45 -14.76 6.82
C GLY A 809 -12.50 -15.56 7.70
N ILE A 810 -12.39 -16.87 7.44
CA ILE A 810 -11.53 -17.78 8.21
C ILE A 810 -10.02 -17.54 7.99
N GLN A 811 -9.67 -16.74 6.97
CA GLN A 811 -8.28 -16.42 6.64
C GLN A 811 -7.81 -15.24 7.48
N GLY A 812 -6.69 -15.40 8.18
CA GLY A 812 -6.09 -14.33 8.97
C GLY A 812 -4.78 -14.75 9.61
N LYS A 813 -4.20 -13.86 10.42
CA LYS A 813 -3.04 -14.16 11.24
C LYS A 813 -3.48 -15.10 12.38
N LEU A 814 -2.72 -16.18 12.59
CA LEU A 814 -2.99 -17.17 13.64
C LEU A 814 -2.35 -16.77 14.97
N SER A 815 -1.16 -16.20 14.89
CA SER A 815 -0.31 -15.92 16.04
C SER A 815 0.50 -14.64 15.83
N LYS A 816 1.00 -14.07 16.93
CA LYS A 816 2.14 -13.15 16.88
C LYS A 816 3.38 -13.87 16.35
N GLU A 817 4.38 -13.11 15.90
CA GLU A 817 5.55 -13.65 15.20
C GLU A 817 6.70 -14.07 16.12
N THR A 818 6.67 -13.64 17.38
CA THR A 818 7.73 -13.91 18.35
C THR A 818 7.58 -15.32 18.94
N LEU A 819 8.59 -16.17 18.74
CA LEU A 819 8.70 -17.47 19.39
C LEU A 819 9.01 -17.31 20.88
N LEU A 820 8.30 -18.08 21.70
CA LEU A 820 8.45 -18.14 23.14
C LEU A 820 9.11 -19.46 23.54
N GLY A 821 9.97 -19.40 24.55
CA GLY A 821 10.44 -20.56 25.30
C GLY A 821 9.57 -20.80 26.53
N LYS A 822 9.63 -22.00 27.10
CA LYS A 822 9.02 -22.33 28.39
C LYS A 822 10.14 -22.67 29.37
N ILE A 823 10.11 -22.10 30.56
CA ILE A 823 11.08 -22.37 31.64
C ILE A 823 10.34 -22.59 32.96
N LYS A 824 11.00 -23.22 33.92
CA LYS A 824 10.63 -23.12 35.33
C LYS A 824 11.37 -21.94 35.93
N LEU A 825 10.67 -21.08 36.66
CA LEU A 825 11.30 -19.96 37.35
C LEU A 825 12.24 -20.48 38.45
N PRO A 826 13.46 -19.92 38.58
CA PRO A 826 14.36 -20.30 39.67
C PRO A 826 13.83 -19.96 41.06
N SER A 827 12.92 -18.98 41.17
CA SER A 827 12.40 -18.46 42.44
C SER A 827 11.41 -19.41 43.12
N ASP A 828 10.46 -19.96 42.36
CA ASP A 828 9.33 -20.74 42.90
C ASP A 828 9.01 -22.02 42.11
N GLY A 829 9.79 -22.32 41.06
CA GLY A 829 9.59 -23.47 40.20
C GLY A 829 8.40 -23.38 39.24
N SER A 830 7.66 -22.26 39.24
CA SER A 830 6.48 -22.07 38.40
C SER A 830 6.84 -22.04 36.91
N GLU A 831 5.96 -22.60 36.07
CA GLU A 831 6.19 -22.64 34.64
C GLU A 831 5.74 -21.34 33.96
N VAL A 832 6.68 -20.67 33.28
CA VAL A 832 6.40 -19.42 32.57
C VAL A 832 6.91 -19.45 31.14
N TYR A 833 6.30 -18.61 30.29
CA TYR A 833 6.76 -18.38 28.93
C TYR A 833 7.71 -17.20 28.88
N VAL A 834 8.75 -17.28 28.05
CA VAL A 834 9.81 -16.28 27.99
C VAL A 834 10.23 -15.91 26.57
N THR A 835 10.63 -14.66 26.40
CA THR A 835 11.19 -14.07 25.18
C THR A 835 12.59 -13.54 25.45
N ARG A 836 13.40 -13.34 24.38
CA ARG A 836 14.63 -12.55 24.46
C ARG A 836 14.37 -11.16 23.93
N GLU A 837 14.34 -10.18 24.81
CA GLU A 837 14.03 -8.79 24.49
C GLU A 837 15.30 -7.96 24.43
N ILE A 838 15.31 -6.94 23.56
CA ILE A 838 16.43 -6.02 23.44
C ILE A 838 16.32 -5.05 24.62
N ILE A 839 17.37 -4.93 25.42
CA ILE A 839 17.34 -4.13 26.66
C ILE A 839 16.97 -2.66 26.40
N GLU A 840 17.42 -2.10 25.27
CA GLU A 840 17.09 -0.73 24.82
C GLU A 840 15.61 -0.50 24.48
N SER A 841 14.81 -1.57 24.39
CA SER A 841 13.37 -1.47 24.10
C SER A 841 12.54 -1.15 25.35
N PHE A 842 13.10 -1.27 26.55
CA PHE A 842 12.40 -0.99 27.80
C PHE A 842 12.11 0.51 27.95
N LYS A 843 10.90 0.84 28.40
CA LYS A 843 10.38 2.21 28.53
C LYS A 843 9.94 2.56 29.94
N SER A 844 9.81 1.58 30.81
CA SER A 844 9.32 1.78 32.17
C SER A 844 9.86 0.74 33.14
N VAL A 845 9.78 1.04 34.43
CA VAL A 845 10.13 0.12 35.52
C VAL A 845 9.37 -1.21 35.41
N LYS A 846 8.13 -1.17 34.93
CA LYS A 846 7.29 -2.36 34.70
C LYS A 846 7.91 -3.35 33.71
N ASP A 847 8.71 -2.88 32.76
CA ASP A 847 9.42 -3.75 31.82
C ASP A 847 10.54 -4.53 32.53
N LEU A 848 11.19 -3.91 33.52
CA LEU A 848 12.26 -4.52 34.32
C LEU A 848 11.73 -5.66 35.20
N GLU A 849 10.50 -5.54 35.70
CA GLU A 849 9.84 -6.60 36.49
C GLU A 849 9.72 -7.93 35.72
N SER A 850 9.72 -7.87 34.38
CA SER A 850 9.64 -9.06 33.54
C SER A 850 10.96 -9.82 33.42
N ILE A 851 12.09 -9.25 33.84
CA ILE A 851 13.42 -9.90 33.70
C ILE A 851 13.46 -11.16 34.56
N VAL A 852 13.89 -12.28 33.95
CA VAL A 852 13.97 -13.58 34.61
C VAL A 852 15.18 -13.70 35.55
N ASP A 853 16.30 -13.07 35.18
CA ASP A 853 17.51 -13.12 35.99
C ASP A 853 17.40 -12.12 37.15
N GLU A 854 17.19 -12.64 38.37
CA GLU A 854 16.96 -11.82 39.57
C GLU A 854 18.19 -11.01 40.01
N LYS A 855 19.40 -11.39 39.60
CA LYS A 855 20.59 -10.58 39.87
C LYS A 855 20.60 -9.36 38.95
N ILE A 856 20.50 -9.60 37.64
CA ILE A 856 20.49 -8.53 36.64
C ILE A 856 19.30 -7.58 36.87
N LYS A 857 18.13 -8.12 37.23
CA LYS A 857 16.93 -7.34 37.55
C LYS A 857 17.17 -6.38 38.72
N ARG A 858 17.74 -6.86 39.83
CA ARG A 858 18.07 -6.02 40.99
C ARG A 858 19.13 -4.98 40.65
N ASP A 859 20.23 -5.41 40.03
CA ASP A 859 21.33 -4.52 39.64
C ASP A 859 20.82 -3.39 38.72
N LEU A 860 19.98 -3.71 37.74
CA LEU A 860 19.43 -2.73 36.80
C LEU A 860 18.39 -1.80 37.46
N LEU A 861 17.54 -2.33 38.35
CA LEU A 861 16.59 -1.51 39.11
C LEU A 861 17.32 -0.49 40.00
N GLU A 862 18.37 -0.91 40.68
CA GLU A 862 19.20 -0.04 41.52
C GLU A 862 19.96 0.99 40.66
N TYR A 863 20.55 0.56 39.54
CA TYR A 863 21.22 1.45 38.60
C TYR A 863 20.28 2.55 38.09
N VAL A 864 19.08 2.18 37.63
CA VAL A 864 18.09 3.12 37.12
C VAL A 864 17.56 4.06 38.21
N LYS A 865 17.39 3.57 39.44
CA LYS A 865 16.93 4.39 40.58
C LYS A 865 17.94 5.47 40.98
N ASN A 866 19.23 5.14 40.92
CA ASN A 866 20.31 6.03 41.35
C ASN A 866 20.89 6.90 40.22
N ALA A 867 20.47 6.67 38.97
CA ALA A 867 20.98 7.39 37.82
C ALA A 867 20.35 8.80 37.70
N PRO A 868 21.14 9.87 37.58
CA PRO A 868 20.64 11.24 37.42
C PRO A 868 20.19 11.55 35.97
N VAL A 869 19.74 10.55 35.24
CA VAL A 869 19.37 10.64 33.81
C VAL A 869 18.00 9.98 33.58
N SER A 870 17.42 10.18 32.39
CA SER A 870 16.16 9.53 32.05
C SER A 870 16.27 8.00 32.09
N PHE A 871 15.15 7.33 32.39
CA PHE A 871 15.06 5.86 32.47
C PHE A 871 15.73 5.17 31.28
N GLU A 872 15.41 5.58 30.05
CA GLU A 872 15.95 4.96 28.84
C GLU A 872 17.45 5.14 28.69
N LYS A 873 18.00 6.27 29.17
CA LYS A 873 19.43 6.53 29.12
C LYS A 873 20.16 5.69 30.17
N ALA A 874 19.65 5.62 31.39
CA ALA A 874 20.20 4.77 32.44
C ALA A 874 20.25 3.29 32.01
N VAL A 875 19.18 2.79 31.37
CA VAL A 875 19.14 1.43 30.81
C VAL A 875 20.19 1.23 29.71
N LEU A 876 20.39 2.20 28.82
CA LEU A 876 21.39 2.13 27.76
C LEU A 876 22.84 2.18 28.30
N ASP A 877 23.09 3.03 29.29
CA ASP A 877 24.40 3.17 29.93
C ASP A 877 24.76 1.85 30.64
N TYR A 878 23.84 1.27 31.41
CA TYR A 878 24.01 -0.06 32.02
C TYR A 878 24.25 -1.15 30.97
N ALA A 879 23.46 -1.17 29.89
CA ALA A 879 23.60 -2.15 28.80
C ALA A 879 24.98 -2.09 28.16
N THR A 880 25.51 -0.88 27.97
CA THR A 880 26.83 -0.64 27.39
C THR A 880 27.94 -1.06 28.36
N GLU A 881 27.85 -0.63 29.61
CA GLU A 881 28.82 -0.93 30.67
C GLU A 881 28.93 -2.45 30.91
N LYS A 882 27.79 -3.13 31.07
CA LYS A 882 27.74 -4.58 31.31
C LYS A 882 27.81 -5.41 30.03
N ARG A 883 27.86 -4.77 28.85
CA ARG A 883 27.86 -5.40 27.52
C ARG A 883 26.68 -6.34 27.28
N ILE A 884 25.52 -6.02 27.87
CA ILE A 884 24.28 -6.80 27.74
C ILE A 884 23.45 -6.22 26.60
N LYS A 885 23.17 -7.03 25.57
CA LYS A 885 22.32 -6.60 24.44
C LYS A 885 20.87 -7.07 24.55
N LYS A 886 20.65 -8.26 25.13
CA LYS A 886 19.33 -8.89 25.23
C LYS A 886 19.18 -9.62 26.55
N LEU A 887 18.00 -9.53 27.14
CA LEU A 887 17.63 -10.23 28.37
C LEU A 887 16.49 -11.20 28.14
N ARG A 888 16.40 -12.22 28.99
CA ARG A 888 15.28 -13.15 29.00
C ARG A 888 14.17 -12.54 29.87
N CYS A 889 12.99 -12.35 29.29
CA CYS A 889 11.86 -11.70 29.93
C CYS A 889 10.63 -12.60 29.93
N ILE A 890 9.82 -12.51 31.00
CA ILE A 890 8.57 -13.23 31.18
C ILE A 890 7.51 -12.65 30.24
N ASN A 891 6.92 -13.51 29.42
CA ASN A 891 5.80 -13.20 28.55
C ASN A 891 4.50 -13.72 29.19
N ARG A 892 3.56 -12.82 29.48
CA ARG A 892 2.31 -13.12 30.20
C ARG A 892 1.21 -13.76 29.33
N VAL A 893 1.57 -14.52 28.30
CA VAL A 893 0.59 -15.26 27.51
C VAL A 893 -0.01 -16.40 28.34
N GLN A 894 -1.33 -16.54 28.34
CA GLN A 894 -2.02 -17.58 29.12
C GLN A 894 -2.13 -18.89 28.33
N THR A 895 -2.63 -18.84 27.09
CA THR A 895 -2.87 -20.02 26.24
C THR A 895 -2.08 -19.87 24.93
N PRO A 896 -0.79 -20.25 24.90
CA PRO A 896 0.00 -20.17 23.69
C PRO A 896 -0.29 -21.32 22.72
N ILE A 897 0.02 -21.09 21.45
CA ILE A 897 -0.02 -22.10 20.40
C ILE A 897 1.28 -22.91 20.47
N VAL A 898 1.16 -24.23 20.60
CA VAL A 898 2.31 -25.15 20.68
C VAL A 898 2.80 -25.51 19.28
N ILE A 899 4.12 -25.42 19.09
CA ILE A 899 4.83 -25.93 17.92
C ILE A 899 5.59 -27.18 18.34
N ALA A 900 5.19 -28.32 17.78
CA ALA A 900 5.82 -29.61 18.03
C ALA A 900 7.27 -29.66 17.51
N GLY A 901 8.13 -30.35 18.27
CA GLY A 901 9.54 -30.64 17.98
C GLY A 901 10.21 -31.23 19.21
N ASP A 902 11.46 -31.70 19.08
CA ASP A 902 12.23 -32.32 20.18
C ASP A 902 12.29 -31.44 21.43
N VAL A 903 12.32 -30.12 21.24
CA VAL A 903 12.06 -29.13 22.28
C VAL A 903 10.89 -28.26 21.81
N PRO A 904 9.72 -28.31 22.48
CA PRO A 904 8.56 -27.55 22.05
C PRO A 904 8.83 -26.05 22.09
N ARG A 905 8.22 -25.33 21.15
CA ARG A 905 8.22 -23.87 21.09
C ARG A 905 6.78 -23.37 21.12
N TYR A 906 6.62 -22.12 21.52
CA TYR A 906 5.29 -21.56 21.77
C TYR A 906 5.13 -20.24 21.02
N LEU A 907 3.91 -19.90 20.63
CA LEU A 907 3.57 -18.61 20.03
C LEU A 907 2.40 -17.99 20.78
N ALA A 908 2.44 -16.68 21.00
CA ALA A 908 1.27 -15.97 21.48
C ALA A 908 0.20 -15.93 20.37
N PRO A 909 -1.08 -16.22 20.66
CA PRO A 909 -2.12 -16.06 19.67
C PRO A 909 -2.29 -14.59 19.25
N ASP A 910 -2.86 -14.38 18.06
CA ASP A 910 -3.08 -13.03 17.53
C ASP A 910 -4.27 -12.32 18.20
N ASP A 911 -5.49 -12.79 17.90
CA ASP A 911 -6.76 -12.27 18.42
C ASP A 911 -7.83 -13.37 18.32
N TYR A 912 -8.91 -13.22 19.07
CA TYR A 912 -10.08 -14.10 18.99
C TYR A 912 -10.88 -13.81 17.71
N PHE A 913 -11.22 -14.87 17.00
CA PHE A 913 -11.98 -14.84 15.76
C PHE A 913 -13.49 -14.66 16.02
N SER A 914 -14.03 -15.48 16.91
CA SER A 914 -15.44 -15.53 17.25
C SER A 914 -15.65 -15.94 18.71
N ALA A 915 -16.89 -15.89 19.18
CA ALA A 915 -17.28 -16.45 20.46
C ALA A 915 -18.53 -17.31 20.32
N ILE A 916 -18.55 -18.50 20.90
CA ILE A 916 -19.75 -19.34 21.03
C ILE A 916 -20.43 -18.97 22.34
N ILE A 917 -21.70 -18.60 22.27
CA ILE A 917 -22.48 -18.22 23.46
C ILE A 917 -23.21 -19.47 23.98
N TRP A 918 -22.92 -19.83 25.23
CA TRP A 918 -23.52 -20.96 25.91
C TRP A 918 -24.51 -20.49 26.97
N GLN A 919 -25.70 -21.09 26.97
CA GLN A 919 -26.65 -21.01 28.06
C GLN A 919 -26.39 -22.16 29.02
N VAL A 920 -26.00 -21.85 30.25
CA VAL A 920 -25.67 -22.78 31.32
C VAL A 920 -26.89 -22.94 32.22
N PRO A 921 -27.27 -24.19 32.59
CA PRO A 921 -28.39 -24.42 33.49
C PRO A 921 -28.17 -23.73 34.84
N PRO A 922 -29.25 -23.40 35.57
CA PRO A 922 -29.15 -22.81 36.90
C PRO A 922 -28.50 -23.77 37.89
N LYS A 923 -27.73 -23.21 38.84
CA LYS A 923 -27.04 -23.99 39.90
C LYS A 923 -27.94 -24.33 41.10
N LYS A 924 -29.10 -23.66 41.23
CA LYS A 924 -30.08 -23.83 42.31
C LYS A 924 -31.49 -23.81 41.72
N GLU A 925 -32.40 -24.57 42.30
CA GLU A 925 -33.83 -24.48 41.98
C GLU A 925 -34.33 -23.05 42.19
N GLY A 926 -35.12 -22.54 41.23
CA GLY A 926 -35.64 -21.17 41.24
C GLY A 926 -34.71 -20.08 40.68
N ALA A 927 -33.43 -20.37 40.39
CA ALA A 927 -32.54 -19.43 39.73
C ALA A 927 -32.69 -19.48 38.19
N GLY A 928 -32.49 -18.34 37.52
CA GLY A 928 -32.44 -18.27 36.05
C GLY A 928 -31.15 -18.87 35.46
N PRO A 929 -31.14 -19.22 34.15
CA PRO A 929 -29.93 -19.71 33.48
C PRO A 929 -28.85 -18.63 33.43
N THR A 930 -27.58 -19.05 33.41
CA THR A 930 -26.44 -18.14 33.24
C THR A 930 -25.85 -18.27 31.84
N TYR A 931 -25.07 -17.28 31.40
CA TYR A 931 -24.48 -17.28 30.06
C TYR A 931 -22.97 -17.08 30.09
N GLN A 932 -22.27 -17.87 29.29
CA GLN A 932 -20.81 -17.84 29.17
C GLN A 932 -20.39 -17.93 27.71
N ALA A 933 -19.38 -17.14 27.35
CA ALA A 933 -18.76 -17.21 26.04
C ALA A 933 -17.55 -18.14 26.06
N GLN A 934 -17.49 -18.99 25.05
CA GLN A 934 -16.27 -19.70 24.66
C GLN A 934 -15.63 -18.97 23.49
N TYR A 935 -14.47 -18.37 23.71
CA TYR A 935 -13.79 -17.54 22.71
C TYR A 935 -12.89 -18.40 21.83
N ILE A 936 -13.09 -18.31 20.52
CA ILE A 936 -12.45 -19.18 19.52
C ILE A 936 -11.35 -18.42 18.81
N ARG A 937 -10.18 -19.05 18.71
CA ARG A 937 -9.03 -18.54 17.94
C ARG A 937 -9.00 -19.13 16.54
N ARG A 938 -8.30 -18.47 15.60
CA ARG A 938 -8.22 -18.98 14.22
C ARG A 938 -7.46 -20.30 14.09
N ASP A 939 -6.51 -20.59 14.98
CA ASP A 939 -5.79 -21.87 15.03
C ASP A 939 -6.65 -23.05 15.52
N GLU A 940 -7.81 -22.75 16.11
CA GLU A 940 -8.78 -23.72 16.62
C GLU A 940 -9.84 -24.10 15.57
N LEU A 941 -9.76 -23.52 14.37
CA LEU A 941 -10.58 -23.89 13.22
C LEU A 941 -9.94 -25.03 12.41
N ASP A 942 -10.78 -25.86 11.79
CA ASP A 942 -10.36 -26.87 10.82
C ASP A 942 -10.11 -26.24 9.43
N ALA A 943 -9.70 -27.07 8.46
CA ALA A 943 -9.44 -26.61 7.09
C ALA A 943 -10.70 -26.12 6.34
N ARG A 944 -11.90 -26.48 6.81
CA ARG A 944 -13.19 -26.04 6.28
C ARG A 944 -13.71 -24.79 6.99
N GLY A 945 -13.06 -24.35 8.06
CA GLY A 945 -13.44 -23.18 8.84
C GLY A 945 -14.34 -23.47 10.04
N ASN A 946 -14.61 -24.74 10.34
CA ASN A 946 -15.42 -25.12 11.50
C ASN A 946 -14.56 -25.15 12.77
N VAL A 947 -15.15 -24.84 13.91
CA VAL A 947 -14.48 -25.01 15.21
C VAL A 947 -14.22 -26.50 15.43
N LYS A 948 -12.97 -26.87 15.75
CA LYS A 948 -12.59 -28.27 15.99
C LYS A 948 -13.47 -28.87 17.09
N LYS A 949 -13.95 -30.11 16.89
CA LYS A 949 -14.82 -30.81 17.85
C LYS A 949 -14.24 -30.83 19.27
N SER A 950 -12.95 -31.15 19.41
CA SER A 950 -12.25 -31.14 20.70
C SER A 950 -12.22 -29.77 21.38
N VAL A 951 -12.18 -28.68 20.60
CA VAL A 951 -12.22 -27.31 21.15
C VAL A 951 -13.62 -27.04 21.70
N ILE A 952 -14.68 -27.39 20.97
CA ILE A 952 -16.06 -27.24 21.43
C ILE A 952 -16.28 -28.03 22.72
N GLU A 953 -15.88 -29.30 22.76
CA GLU A 953 -16.06 -30.18 23.91
C GLU A 953 -15.30 -29.66 25.14
N ASN A 954 -14.03 -29.30 24.99
CA ASN A 954 -13.19 -28.82 26.10
C ASN A 954 -13.56 -27.43 26.61
N GLY A 955 -14.14 -26.58 25.75
CA GLY A 955 -14.55 -25.23 26.12
C GLY A 955 -16.03 -25.11 26.49
N LYS A 956 -16.79 -26.21 26.47
CA LYS A 956 -18.18 -26.23 26.91
C LYS A 956 -18.23 -26.04 28.43
N PRO A 957 -18.92 -25.01 28.95
CA PRO A 957 -18.87 -24.68 30.36
C PRO A 957 -19.63 -25.66 31.27
N HIS A 958 -20.56 -26.45 30.71
CA HIS A 958 -21.33 -27.46 31.43
C HIS A 958 -21.85 -28.55 30.47
N PRO A 959 -21.96 -29.84 30.88
CA PRO A 959 -22.40 -30.92 29.99
C PRO A 959 -23.75 -30.68 29.30
N VAL A 960 -24.72 -30.12 30.02
CA VAL A 960 -26.06 -29.79 29.46
C VAL A 960 -26.20 -28.34 28.98
N ALA A 961 -25.11 -27.56 28.89
CA ALA A 961 -25.18 -26.21 28.35
C ALA A 961 -25.68 -26.22 26.89
N LYS A 962 -26.61 -25.31 26.58
CA LYS A 962 -27.19 -25.14 25.24
C LYS A 962 -26.38 -24.12 24.43
N ASN A 963 -26.05 -24.45 23.19
CA ASN A 963 -25.39 -23.51 22.27
C ASN A 963 -26.44 -22.52 21.74
N MET A 964 -26.24 -21.24 22.02
CA MET A 964 -27.14 -20.16 21.58
C MET A 964 -26.76 -19.61 20.20
N GLY A 965 -25.54 -19.85 19.74
CA GLY A 965 -25.00 -19.34 18.49
C GLY A 965 -23.57 -18.85 18.61
N MET A 966 -22.95 -18.62 17.44
CA MET A 966 -21.60 -18.07 17.33
C MET A 966 -21.68 -16.61 16.87
N ILE A 967 -20.92 -15.73 17.54
CA ILE A 967 -20.87 -14.30 17.26
C ILE A 967 -19.49 -13.88 16.77
N HIS A 968 -19.46 -13.01 15.77
CA HIS A 968 -18.26 -12.38 15.22
C HIS A 968 -18.26 -10.87 15.51
N LYS A 969 -17.09 -10.24 15.37
CA LYS A 969 -16.99 -8.78 15.38
C LYS A 969 -17.75 -8.24 14.15
N GLY A 970 -18.62 -7.27 14.37
CA GLY A 970 -19.52 -6.69 13.38
C GLY A 970 -20.91 -7.32 13.36
N ASP A 971 -21.14 -8.44 14.05
CA ASP A 971 -22.46 -9.07 14.12
C ASP A 971 -23.42 -8.26 14.98
N TYR A 972 -24.71 -8.41 14.67
CA TYR A 972 -25.80 -7.68 15.31
C TYR A 972 -26.47 -8.52 16.38
N LEU A 973 -26.87 -7.84 17.46
CA LEU A 973 -27.80 -8.36 18.45
C LEU A 973 -28.96 -7.40 18.64
N GLU A 974 -30.15 -7.93 18.85
CA GLU A 974 -31.29 -7.21 19.42
C GLU A 974 -31.33 -7.51 20.92
N PHE A 975 -31.44 -6.49 21.76
CA PHE A 975 -31.54 -6.65 23.21
C PHE A 975 -32.64 -5.75 23.78
N THR A 976 -33.14 -6.07 24.97
CA THR A 976 -34.21 -5.33 25.64
C THR A 976 -33.68 -4.56 26.84
N GLU A 977 -34.10 -3.30 26.98
CA GLU A 977 -33.84 -2.46 28.14
C GLU A 977 -35.05 -1.57 28.42
N ASN A 978 -35.51 -1.53 29.67
CA ASN A 978 -36.71 -0.78 30.08
C ASN A 978 -37.94 -1.05 29.19
N GLY A 979 -38.15 -2.32 28.81
CA GLY A 979 -39.28 -2.76 27.97
C GLY A 979 -39.17 -2.41 26.48
N LYS A 980 -38.09 -1.78 26.03
CA LYS A 980 -37.85 -1.43 24.62
C LYS A 980 -36.73 -2.26 24.02
N SER A 981 -36.88 -2.62 22.74
CA SER A 981 -35.85 -3.35 21.98
C SER A 981 -34.91 -2.38 21.28
N TYR A 982 -33.61 -2.68 21.36
CA TYR A 982 -32.52 -1.91 20.78
C TYR A 982 -31.59 -2.83 19.98
N LEU A 983 -30.86 -2.26 19.02
CA LEU A 983 -29.86 -2.97 18.25
C LEU A 983 -28.46 -2.56 18.68
N CYS A 984 -27.57 -3.54 18.81
CA CYS A 984 -26.15 -3.30 18.97
C CYS A 984 -25.33 -4.13 17.98
N ARG A 985 -24.07 -3.70 17.83
CA ARG A 985 -23.02 -4.44 17.11
C ARG A 985 -21.91 -4.85 18.08
N ILE A 986 -21.31 -6.01 17.85
CA ILE A 986 -20.13 -6.43 18.62
C ILE A 986 -18.85 -5.88 18.01
N ALA A 987 -18.03 -5.19 18.79
CA ALA A 987 -16.78 -4.59 18.34
C ALA A 987 -15.53 -5.33 18.85
N GLY A 988 -15.65 -6.15 19.90
CA GLY A 988 -14.50 -6.79 20.53
C GLY A 988 -14.84 -7.77 21.65
N TYR A 989 -13.79 -8.44 22.14
CA TYR A 989 -13.87 -9.53 23.12
C TYR A 989 -12.90 -9.29 24.27
N ALA A 990 -13.33 -9.57 25.50
CA ALA A 990 -12.48 -9.58 26.69
C ALA A 990 -12.61 -10.94 27.39
N ALA A 991 -11.90 -11.94 26.84
CA ALA A 991 -12.08 -13.35 27.20
C ALA A 991 -11.87 -13.64 28.69
N THR A 992 -10.86 -13.03 29.31
CA THR A 992 -10.54 -13.21 30.73
C THR A 992 -11.64 -12.75 31.68
N SER A 993 -12.54 -11.88 31.22
CA SER A 993 -13.62 -11.33 32.04
C SER A 993 -15.02 -11.74 31.56
N ASN A 994 -15.11 -12.62 30.56
CA ASN A 994 -16.37 -13.05 29.94
C ASN A 994 -17.24 -11.85 29.50
N LYS A 995 -16.62 -10.86 28.83
CA LYS A 995 -17.28 -9.64 28.35
C LYS A 995 -17.18 -9.47 26.82
N LEU A 996 -18.15 -8.76 26.28
CA LEU A 996 -18.22 -8.30 24.89
C LEU A 996 -18.20 -6.77 24.85
N ASP A 997 -17.53 -6.18 23.86
CA ASP A 997 -17.64 -4.74 23.57
C ASP A 997 -18.83 -4.55 22.63
N TYR A 998 -19.95 -4.04 23.16
CA TYR A 998 -21.18 -3.83 22.40
C TYR A 998 -21.42 -2.33 22.18
N ARG A 999 -21.75 -1.96 20.95
CA ARG A 999 -21.84 -0.56 20.52
C ARG A 999 -23.13 -0.25 19.78
N PRO A 1000 -23.58 1.02 19.77
CA PRO A 1000 -24.66 1.46 18.89
C PRO A 1000 -24.35 1.13 17.44
N ILE A 1001 -25.36 0.74 16.67
CA ILE A 1001 -25.19 0.45 15.23
C ILE A 1001 -24.86 1.71 14.42
N CYS A 1002 -25.28 2.89 14.90
CA CYS A 1002 -25.04 4.18 14.25
C CYS A 1002 -23.66 4.77 14.57
N SER A 1003 -23.00 4.35 15.64
CA SER A 1003 -21.74 4.96 16.06
C SER A 1003 -20.56 4.54 15.16
N VAL A 1004 -19.78 5.53 14.73
CA VAL A 1004 -18.56 5.31 13.93
C VAL A 1004 -17.38 4.88 14.80
N THR A 1005 -17.20 5.56 15.95
CA THR A 1005 -16.08 5.36 16.87
C THR A 1005 -16.54 4.74 18.19
N ASN A 1006 -16.54 5.51 19.28
CA ASN A 1006 -16.98 5.11 20.62
C ASN A 1006 -18.37 5.69 20.93
N CYS A 1007 -18.96 5.30 22.05
CA CYS A 1007 -20.32 5.74 22.42
C CYS A 1007 -20.35 7.23 22.78
N ALA A 1008 -19.31 7.76 23.42
CA ALA A 1008 -19.24 9.16 23.83
C ALA A 1008 -19.24 10.10 22.62
N ASP A 1009 -18.39 9.85 21.63
CA ASP A 1009 -18.29 10.68 20.42
C ASP A 1009 -19.66 10.76 19.72
N TRP A 1010 -20.33 9.63 19.57
CA TRP A 1010 -21.64 9.55 18.94
C TRP A 1010 -22.73 10.30 19.73
N LEU A 1011 -22.82 10.06 21.05
CA LEU A 1011 -23.82 10.72 21.89
C LEU A 1011 -23.63 12.24 21.96
N ILE A 1012 -22.39 12.71 21.97
CA ILE A 1012 -22.08 14.15 22.06
C ILE A 1012 -22.37 14.86 20.73
N SER A 1013 -22.03 14.22 19.60
CA SER A 1013 -22.11 14.86 18.29
C SER A 1013 -23.45 14.70 17.58
N THR A 1014 -24.33 13.84 18.09
CA THR A 1014 -25.59 13.48 17.42
C THR A 1014 -26.77 14.17 18.09
N ALA A 1015 -27.72 14.66 17.29
CA ALA A 1015 -28.91 15.31 17.81
C ALA A 1015 -29.69 14.40 18.78
N ASP A 1016 -30.25 14.97 19.85
CA ASP A 1016 -30.88 14.19 20.94
C ASP A 1016 -32.05 13.30 20.44
N GLY A 1017 -32.81 13.77 19.44
CA GLY A 1017 -33.88 12.99 18.78
C GLY A 1017 -33.41 11.90 17.80
N MET A 1018 -32.10 11.73 17.66
CA MET A 1018 -31.45 10.74 16.78
C MET A 1018 -30.63 9.71 17.56
N THR A 1019 -30.47 9.86 18.88
CA THR A 1019 -29.79 8.89 19.75
C THR A 1019 -30.81 8.02 20.49
N GLU A 1020 -30.33 6.94 21.11
CA GLU A 1020 -31.17 6.03 21.91
C GLU A 1020 -30.79 6.14 23.39
N PRO A 1021 -31.77 6.24 24.31
CA PRO A 1021 -31.51 6.54 25.73
C PRO A 1021 -30.84 5.39 26.50
N CYS A 1022 -30.76 4.18 25.95
CA CYS A 1022 -30.09 3.05 26.58
C CYS A 1022 -28.55 3.19 26.61
N TRP A 1023 -27.98 4.09 25.82
CA TRP A 1023 -26.53 4.24 25.71
C TRP A 1023 -25.99 5.29 26.68
N LYS A 1024 -24.80 4.99 27.25
CA LYS A 1024 -24.08 5.88 28.16
C LYS A 1024 -22.77 6.34 27.53
N MET A 1025 -22.28 7.50 27.96
CA MET A 1025 -21.01 8.03 27.49
C MET A 1025 -19.85 7.11 27.90
N GLN A 1026 -19.16 6.56 26.89
CA GLN A 1026 -17.97 5.73 27.06
C GLN A 1026 -16.94 6.11 26.01
N LYS A 1027 -15.76 6.59 26.45
CA LYS A 1027 -14.67 7.06 25.59
C LYS A 1027 -13.87 5.92 24.96
N THR A 1028 -13.94 4.72 25.53
CA THR A 1028 -13.20 3.52 25.10
C THR A 1028 -14.18 2.37 24.79
N GLN A 1029 -13.74 1.11 24.93
CA GLN A 1029 -14.60 -0.06 24.75
C GLN A 1029 -15.74 -0.07 25.76
N ASN A 1030 -16.94 -0.43 25.31
CA ASN A 1030 -18.12 -0.50 26.15
C ASN A 1030 -18.37 -1.96 26.56
N TRP A 1031 -17.63 -2.42 27.57
CA TRP A 1031 -17.65 -3.82 28.00
C TRP A 1031 -18.92 -4.18 28.77
N ILE A 1032 -19.63 -5.21 28.31
CA ILE A 1032 -20.76 -5.84 29.03
C ILE A 1032 -20.51 -7.32 29.25
N SER A 1033 -20.87 -7.84 30.42
CA SER A 1033 -20.82 -9.28 30.69
C SER A 1033 -21.78 -10.03 29.77
N VAL A 1034 -21.34 -11.18 29.24
CA VAL A 1034 -22.18 -12.09 28.44
C VAL A 1034 -23.43 -12.50 29.24
N ASN A 1035 -23.28 -12.75 30.54
CA ASN A 1035 -24.39 -13.09 31.42
C ASN A 1035 -25.44 -11.98 31.52
N ILE A 1036 -25.00 -10.72 31.64
CA ILE A 1036 -25.91 -9.58 31.71
C ILE A 1036 -26.60 -9.37 30.36
N LEU A 1037 -25.86 -9.45 29.26
CA LEU A 1037 -26.39 -9.17 27.93
C LEU A 1037 -27.44 -10.21 27.50
N PHE A 1038 -27.16 -11.50 27.67
CA PHE A 1038 -28.08 -12.56 27.24
C PHE A 1038 -29.10 -12.94 28.33
N GLY A 1039 -28.75 -12.85 29.61
CA GLY A 1039 -29.63 -13.25 30.71
C GLY A 1039 -30.56 -12.14 31.20
N ILE A 1040 -30.06 -10.91 31.35
CA ILE A 1040 -30.86 -9.79 31.87
C ILE A 1040 -31.45 -8.97 30.71
N LYS A 1041 -30.63 -8.64 29.71
CA LYS A 1041 -31.06 -7.85 28.54
C LYS A 1041 -31.67 -8.71 27.42
N ASN A 1042 -31.83 -10.03 27.63
CA ASN A 1042 -32.48 -10.94 26.68
C ASN A 1042 -31.97 -10.84 25.22
N ALA A 1043 -30.66 -10.65 25.04
CA ALA A 1043 -30.08 -10.45 23.71
C ALA A 1043 -30.30 -11.65 22.77
N ARG A 1044 -30.60 -11.36 21.49
CA ARG A 1044 -30.87 -12.35 20.43
C ARG A 1044 -30.10 -12.01 19.16
N PHE A 1045 -29.70 -13.05 18.44
CA PHE A 1045 -29.01 -12.93 17.15
C PHE A 1045 -29.93 -12.37 16.08
N VAL A 1046 -29.40 -11.42 15.31
CA VAL A 1046 -30.12 -10.77 14.22
C VAL A 1046 -29.24 -10.68 13.00
N THR A 1047 -29.82 -10.86 11.81
CA THR A 1047 -29.12 -10.63 10.54
C THR A 1047 -29.66 -9.38 9.85
N VAL A 1048 -28.76 -8.63 9.22
CA VAL A 1048 -29.09 -7.40 8.51
C VAL A 1048 -28.61 -7.55 7.07
N ASN A 1049 -29.51 -7.38 6.10
CA ASN A 1049 -29.14 -7.48 4.69
C ASN A 1049 -28.37 -6.22 4.22
N PRO A 1050 -27.85 -6.20 2.98
CA PRO A 1050 -27.05 -5.08 2.47
C PRO A 1050 -27.74 -3.70 2.43
N ILE A 1051 -29.09 -3.67 2.45
CA ILE A 1051 -29.91 -2.44 2.45
C ILE A 1051 -30.54 -2.17 3.84
N GLY A 1052 -30.04 -2.80 4.91
CA GLY A 1052 -30.46 -2.48 6.28
C GLY A 1052 -31.77 -3.13 6.72
N ARG A 1053 -32.27 -4.15 6.01
CA ARG A 1053 -33.45 -4.91 6.49
C ARG A 1053 -33.05 -5.97 7.51
N ILE A 1054 -33.80 -5.99 8.59
CA ILE A 1054 -33.62 -6.89 9.72
C ILE A 1054 -34.36 -8.20 9.46
N PHE A 1055 -33.65 -9.32 9.63
CA PHE A 1055 -34.22 -10.66 9.65
C PHE A 1055 -33.91 -11.28 11.01
N LYS A 1056 -34.96 -11.64 11.74
CA LYS A 1056 -34.82 -12.38 12.99
C LYS A 1056 -34.53 -13.83 12.62
N ASN A 1057 -33.35 -14.32 12.98
CA ASN A 1057 -33.06 -15.74 12.82
C ASN A 1057 -34.06 -16.51 13.67
N LYS A 1058 -34.82 -17.45 13.07
CA LYS A 1058 -35.51 -18.46 13.88
C LYS A 1058 -34.41 -19.27 14.60
N PRO A 1059 -34.56 -19.51 15.92
CA PRO A 1059 -33.54 -20.12 16.75
C PRO A 1059 -33.12 -21.51 16.26
#